data_AF-A0A7C4GVZ0-F1
#
_entry.id   AF-A0A7C4GVZ0-F1
#
_cell.length_a   1.000
_cell.length_b   1.000
_cell.length_c   1.000
_cell.angle_alpha   90.00
_cell.angle_beta   90.00
_cell.angle_gamma   90.00
#
_symmetry.space_group_name_H-M   'P 1'
#
loop_
_entity.id
_entity.type
_entity.pdbx_description
1 polymer ?
#
loop_
_entity_poly.entity_id
_entity_poly.type
_entity_poly.pdbx_seq_one_letter_code
_entity_poly.pdbx_strand_id
1 'polypeptide(L)'
;MFWDGPDENREFEEEWWYRKPFLRTIFSPLLHLFSWKYRMWKFLRLPPEKRRKIVNKKARKIRKSPHFPKATRDDLVGRDEEFFKVMVSIHYHVFRDPEIRKTFTTPPPKLFIIKGSSGSGKTFFAEIVQREAFEKGLEYGLLISLLKLRPEQVYSMWYGQSAQRLSEFFNNAFYNPSIVLIDEFQAFAKRFSSTTEVGMEETRVQTVLLEKFDELQKKDYRTVVLVSTTEYESLIDTLRRRGVAGTIDLDENLSRSMLLKIVEKQCQAHGIKIPPNDILTVIEDTLRTFETQAITPADIVNAFQMVINSKMAPLQKSIIDRLLHGESVGEKLSPGELVTLNDFREAASKVKAYSITVRTEAAKRSVVKLRPKERYEDVGGLRGIKEEIIKEISLSLNPELASRARYVPPKGFLFYGPPGTGKTLLARAIAGENNVWFYLVNGPSIIQGVYGDPEKTIRDIFEDARRNAPAIIFFDEIDSVAPMRGTHDPVIDRVTSQLLTELDGFVPLSGVVVIASTNRIEVLDRALLERFTRTFEFSYPKTDDEKREIISIHLKKYLDVLSDETTVESVLETLRKKALSPRRIADVINEANRLRVKEIDAARQLIKAMEEGRSVEEIRSIYSRDIERLAKILGVDEKSKEFLSRIRQVSPSNYPLRLVHFQQALESLSEEEAVSEARTMIEKSVREETPEIGKSYGLVAIGAVGEQSGLVSAVEVIINPDGKGLVRVVGSEHGESIQASAEDAFIYINSVSKWRFRNYDVFIELVTPAKGMEKLQLRPGISYPPVSGPSAGLAIGVAMISALTGLKVDPTVIMTGAITAKGEVWPVGGLDHRGMGKIDAALADKYARKLLVPKFNYESMKSLKIIDVLESKGITVEPVSNLLEAAVKSLIGVGSVDELLSHLRAEKPVEHVKAAS
;
A
#
# COMPACT_ATOMS: atom_id res chain seq x y z
N MET A 1 64.63 -5.92 -17.94
CA MET A 1 64.83 -5.62 -16.51
C MET A 1 63.57 -6.05 -15.79
N PHE A 2 63.74 -6.82 -14.71
CA PHE A 2 62.82 -7.87 -14.25
C PHE A 2 61.46 -7.34 -13.75
N TRP A 3 60.38 -8.01 -14.20
CA TRP A 3 59.10 -8.09 -13.48
C TRP A 3 59.29 -8.94 -12.20
N ASP A 4 60.13 -8.46 -11.29
CA ASP A 4 60.26 -9.00 -9.93
C ASP A 4 59.85 -7.88 -8.97
N GLY A 5 58.56 -7.57 -8.97
CA GLY A 5 57.96 -6.74 -7.91
C GLY A 5 57.80 -7.59 -6.64
N PRO A 6 58.20 -7.11 -5.45
CA PRO A 6 58.10 -7.86 -4.19
C PRO A 6 56.66 -8.28 -3.81
N ASP A 7 55.63 -7.76 -4.47
CA ASP A 7 54.21 -7.97 -4.14
C ASP A 7 53.55 -9.19 -4.83
N GLU A 8 54.04 -9.65 -6.00
CA GLU A 8 53.46 -10.84 -6.66
C GLU A 8 53.83 -12.14 -5.92
N ASN A 9 54.93 -12.11 -5.16
CA ASN A 9 55.48 -13.28 -4.48
C ASN A 9 54.79 -13.61 -3.15
N ARG A 10 54.18 -12.63 -2.48
CA ARG A 10 53.44 -12.81 -1.20
C ARG A 10 52.27 -13.79 -1.31
N GLU A 11 51.61 -13.87 -2.47
CA GLU A 11 50.46 -14.75 -2.69
C GLU A 11 50.80 -16.24 -2.60
N PHE A 12 52.05 -16.59 -2.91
CA PHE A 12 52.54 -17.97 -2.87
C PHE A 12 53.38 -18.25 -1.63
N GLU A 13 53.68 -17.23 -0.81
CA GLU A 13 54.50 -17.39 0.39
C GLU A 13 53.88 -18.32 1.43
N GLU A 14 52.56 -18.50 1.47
CA GLU A 14 51.90 -19.48 2.35
C GLU A 14 52.05 -20.93 1.87
N GLU A 15 52.44 -21.14 0.61
CA GLU A 15 52.50 -22.46 0.00
C GLU A 15 53.86 -23.14 0.28
N TRP A 16 53.81 -24.35 0.84
CA TRP A 16 55.02 -25.11 1.18
C TRP A 16 55.92 -25.37 -0.04
N TRP A 17 55.33 -25.60 -1.22
CA TRP A 17 56.07 -25.83 -2.47
C TRP A 17 56.72 -24.55 -3.00
N TYR A 18 56.25 -23.37 -2.59
CA TYR A 18 56.90 -22.12 -2.95
C TYR A 18 58.14 -21.87 -2.07
N ARG A 19 58.03 -22.14 -0.76
CA ARG A 19 59.14 -22.02 0.21
C ARG A 19 60.26 -23.05 0.01
N LYS A 20 59.96 -24.21 -0.57
CA LYS A 20 60.91 -25.31 -0.79
C LYS A 20 61.07 -25.64 -2.28
N PRO A 21 61.95 -24.92 -3.03
CA PRO A 21 62.11 -25.07 -4.48
C PRO A 21 62.51 -26.47 -4.92
N PHE A 22 63.29 -27.19 -4.12
CA PHE A 22 63.70 -28.57 -4.40
C PHE A 22 62.50 -29.53 -4.45
N LEU A 23 61.64 -29.49 -3.43
CA LEU A 23 60.44 -30.32 -3.38
C LEU A 23 59.42 -29.92 -4.46
N ARG A 24 59.36 -28.63 -4.82
CA ARG A 24 58.52 -28.16 -5.94
C ARG A 24 58.85 -28.86 -7.24
N THR A 25 60.13 -29.07 -7.52
CA THR A 25 60.59 -29.72 -8.75
C THR A 25 60.22 -31.20 -8.75
N ILE A 26 60.42 -31.89 -7.62
CA ILE A 26 60.07 -33.32 -7.44
C ILE A 26 58.56 -33.53 -7.61
N PHE A 27 57.74 -32.73 -6.91
CA PHE A 27 56.29 -32.86 -6.92
C PHE A 27 55.63 -32.08 -8.07
N SER A 28 56.39 -31.50 -9.00
CA SER A 28 55.87 -30.68 -10.10
C SER A 28 54.74 -31.33 -10.91
N PRO A 29 54.81 -32.63 -11.29
CA PRO A 29 53.72 -33.29 -12.02
C PRO A 29 52.42 -33.38 -11.19
N LEU A 30 52.55 -33.76 -9.91
CA LEU A 30 51.43 -33.88 -8.98
C LEU A 30 50.84 -32.49 -8.65
N LEU A 31 51.69 -31.50 -8.42
CA LEU A 31 51.26 -30.11 -8.21
C LEU A 31 50.55 -29.56 -9.44
N HIS A 32 50.96 -29.92 -10.66
CA HIS A 32 50.28 -29.46 -11.88
C HIS A 32 48.88 -30.05 -12.04
N LEU A 33 48.67 -31.29 -11.57
CA LEU A 33 47.36 -31.96 -11.57
C LEU A 33 46.44 -31.43 -10.47
N PHE A 34 46.95 -31.33 -9.24
CA PHE A 34 46.11 -31.12 -8.04
C PHE A 34 46.15 -29.70 -7.48
N SER A 35 47.20 -28.91 -7.72
CA SER A 35 47.32 -27.54 -7.21
C SER A 35 47.07 -26.50 -8.30
N TRP A 36 45.91 -25.83 -8.25
CA TRP A 36 45.67 -24.70 -9.16
C TRP A 36 46.55 -23.50 -8.82
N LYS A 37 46.91 -23.25 -7.56
CA LYS A 37 47.89 -22.19 -7.21
C LYS A 37 49.24 -22.43 -7.87
N TYR A 38 49.69 -23.69 -7.98
CA TYR A 38 50.90 -24.03 -8.73
C TYR A 38 50.74 -23.84 -10.25
N ARG A 39 49.58 -24.22 -10.82
CA ARG A 39 49.26 -23.93 -12.22
C ARG A 39 49.25 -22.42 -12.52
N MET A 40 48.66 -21.63 -11.62
CA MET A 40 48.62 -20.17 -11.70
C MET A 40 50.03 -19.58 -11.58
N TRP A 41 50.83 -20.02 -10.60
CA TRP A 41 52.22 -19.62 -10.44
C TRP A 41 53.07 -19.89 -11.68
N LYS A 42 52.95 -21.09 -12.26
CA LYS A 42 53.64 -21.46 -13.51
C LYS A 42 53.13 -20.64 -14.70
N PHE A 43 51.84 -20.31 -14.73
CA PHE A 43 51.22 -19.50 -15.77
C PHE A 43 51.65 -18.02 -15.71
N LEU A 44 51.72 -17.41 -14.53
CA LEU A 44 52.14 -16.02 -14.32
C LEU A 44 53.60 -15.77 -14.76
N ARG A 45 54.46 -16.80 -14.67
CA ARG A 45 55.85 -16.76 -15.16
C ARG A 45 56.01 -16.83 -16.68
N LEU A 46 54.94 -17.08 -17.43
CA LEU A 46 55.02 -17.03 -18.90
C LEU A 46 55.19 -15.59 -19.39
N PRO A 47 55.92 -15.37 -20.50
CA PRO A 47 55.99 -14.06 -21.13
C PRO A 47 54.59 -13.47 -21.36
N PRO A 48 54.38 -12.15 -21.16
CA PRO A 48 53.06 -11.51 -21.26
C PRO A 48 52.31 -11.84 -22.55
N GLU A 49 53.03 -11.88 -23.68
CA GLU A 49 52.46 -12.24 -24.98
C GLU A 49 51.88 -13.66 -25.04
N LYS A 50 52.56 -14.65 -24.43
CA LYS A 50 52.10 -16.03 -24.37
C LYS A 50 50.88 -16.15 -23.45
N ARG A 51 50.86 -15.43 -22.32
CA ARG A 51 49.70 -15.35 -21.41
C ARG A 51 48.47 -14.80 -22.14
N ARG A 52 48.62 -13.66 -22.81
CA ARG A 52 47.57 -13.03 -23.62
C ARG A 52 46.99 -13.98 -24.66
N LYS A 53 47.83 -14.70 -25.41
CA LYS A 53 47.35 -15.69 -26.42
C LYS A 53 46.50 -16.80 -25.80
N ILE A 54 46.94 -17.38 -24.68
CA ILE A 54 46.23 -18.47 -24.00
C ILE A 54 44.88 -17.99 -23.45
N VAL A 55 44.88 -16.83 -22.78
CA VAL A 55 43.68 -16.26 -22.15
C VAL A 55 42.68 -15.82 -23.21
N ASN A 56 43.12 -15.16 -24.29
CA ASN A 56 42.25 -14.79 -25.41
C ASN A 56 41.56 -16.00 -26.06
N LYS A 57 42.26 -17.15 -26.17
CA LYS A 57 41.64 -18.39 -26.68
C LYS A 57 40.52 -18.88 -25.77
N LYS A 58 40.67 -18.79 -24.45
CA LYS A 58 39.61 -19.15 -23.47
C LYS A 58 38.49 -18.11 -23.46
N ALA A 59 38.81 -16.83 -23.55
CA ALA A 59 37.86 -15.72 -23.57
C ALA A 59 36.86 -15.81 -24.73
N ARG A 60 37.29 -16.30 -25.91
CA ARG A 60 36.39 -16.54 -27.06
C ARG A 60 35.21 -17.46 -26.74
N LYS A 61 35.40 -18.45 -25.86
CA LYS A 61 34.30 -19.33 -25.42
C LYS A 61 33.36 -18.61 -24.46
N ILE A 62 33.93 -17.82 -23.53
CA ILE A 62 33.17 -17.08 -22.51
C ILE A 62 32.33 -15.97 -23.15
N ARG A 63 32.87 -15.22 -24.11
CA ARG A 63 32.13 -14.17 -24.86
C ARG A 63 30.90 -14.70 -25.61
N LYS A 64 30.88 -15.99 -25.97
CA LYS A 64 29.75 -16.63 -26.64
C LYS A 64 28.69 -17.14 -25.65
N SER A 65 28.96 -17.11 -24.35
CA SER A 65 28.00 -17.53 -23.33
C SER A 65 26.81 -16.57 -23.28
N PRO A 66 25.57 -17.07 -23.14
CA PRO A 66 24.39 -16.20 -23.00
C PRO A 66 24.43 -15.34 -21.72
N HIS A 67 25.23 -15.74 -20.72
CA HIS A 67 25.38 -15.04 -19.45
C HIS A 67 26.47 -13.94 -19.48
N PHE A 68 27.13 -13.73 -20.62
CA PHE A 68 28.16 -12.68 -20.73
C PHE A 68 27.51 -11.29 -20.91
N PRO A 69 27.95 -10.26 -20.16
CA PRO A 69 27.38 -8.92 -20.26
C PRO A 69 27.47 -8.33 -21.67
N LYS A 70 26.33 -7.87 -22.21
CA LYS A 70 26.23 -7.32 -23.58
C LYS A 70 26.49 -5.82 -23.66
N ALA A 71 26.22 -5.08 -22.59
CA ALA A 71 26.46 -3.64 -22.52
C ALA A 71 27.95 -3.32 -22.45
N THR A 72 28.36 -2.23 -23.09
CA THR A 72 29.73 -1.74 -23.21
C THR A 72 29.92 -0.40 -22.50
N ARG A 73 31.17 0.05 -22.39
CA ARG A 73 31.48 1.34 -21.77
C ARG A 73 30.79 2.53 -22.45
N ASP A 74 30.64 2.47 -23.77
CA ASP A 74 29.95 3.50 -24.55
C ASP A 74 28.44 3.55 -24.27
N ASP A 75 27.89 2.51 -23.63
CA ASP A 75 26.51 2.46 -23.16
C ASP A 75 26.31 3.13 -21.80
N LEU A 76 27.38 3.44 -21.07
CA LEU A 76 27.30 4.16 -19.82
C LEU A 76 27.40 5.67 -20.05
N VAL A 77 26.28 6.36 -19.86
CA VAL A 77 26.16 7.81 -20.09
C VAL A 77 26.23 8.57 -18.77
N GLY A 78 27.18 9.50 -18.62
CA GLY A 78 27.19 10.48 -17.51
C GLY A 78 27.48 9.91 -16.12
N ARG A 79 28.12 8.74 -16.04
CA ARG A 79 28.49 8.05 -14.79
C ARG A 79 29.97 7.69 -14.74
N ASP A 80 30.78 8.55 -15.35
CA ASP A 80 32.19 8.30 -15.57
C ASP A 80 32.95 8.27 -14.23
N GLU A 81 32.63 9.18 -13.31
CA GLU A 81 33.25 9.23 -11.98
C GLU A 81 32.97 7.98 -11.15
N GLU A 82 31.70 7.56 -11.08
CA GLU A 82 31.29 6.36 -10.35
C GLU A 82 31.95 5.11 -10.95
N PHE A 83 32.02 5.05 -12.28
CA PHE A 83 32.69 3.98 -13.00
C PHE A 83 34.19 3.93 -12.68
N PHE A 84 34.88 5.07 -12.74
CA PHE A 84 36.31 5.14 -12.46
C PHE A 84 36.63 4.77 -11.01
N LYS A 85 35.80 5.15 -10.03
CA LYS A 85 35.95 4.73 -8.63
C LYS A 85 36.03 3.21 -8.48
N VAL A 86 35.16 2.47 -9.17
CA VAL A 86 35.18 1.00 -9.14
C VAL A 86 36.37 0.43 -9.91
N MET A 87 36.65 0.98 -11.09
CA MET A 87 37.76 0.51 -11.92
C MET A 87 39.12 0.67 -11.25
N VAL A 88 39.34 1.74 -10.48
CA VAL A 88 40.56 1.94 -9.68
C VAL A 88 40.74 0.80 -8.68
N SER A 89 39.68 0.41 -7.95
CA SER A 89 39.73 -0.76 -7.05
C SER A 89 40.04 -2.06 -7.78
N ILE A 90 39.50 -2.25 -8.99
CA ILE A 90 39.78 -3.45 -9.81
C ILE A 90 41.26 -3.47 -10.23
N HIS A 91 41.82 -2.33 -10.66
CA HIS A 91 43.23 -2.22 -11.02
C HIS A 91 44.14 -2.48 -9.80
N TYR A 92 43.77 -1.98 -8.63
CA TYR A 92 44.55 -2.16 -7.40
C TYR A 92 44.49 -3.60 -6.86
N HIS A 93 43.30 -4.20 -6.77
CA HIS A 93 43.08 -5.50 -6.10
C HIS A 93 43.12 -6.70 -7.04
N VAL A 94 42.50 -6.61 -8.22
CA VAL A 94 42.35 -7.74 -9.15
C VAL A 94 43.56 -7.82 -10.10
N PHE A 95 43.88 -6.70 -10.77
CA PHE A 95 45.03 -6.64 -11.68
C PHE A 95 46.36 -6.50 -10.94
N ARG A 96 46.33 -5.85 -9.77
CA ARG A 96 47.51 -5.49 -8.98
C ARG A 96 48.51 -4.66 -9.78
N ASP A 97 48.00 -3.65 -10.47
CA ASP A 97 48.81 -2.76 -11.28
C ASP A 97 49.89 -2.07 -10.41
N PRO A 98 51.19 -2.18 -10.75
CA PRO A 98 52.26 -1.60 -9.96
C PRO A 98 52.25 -0.08 -9.85
N GLU A 99 51.82 0.63 -10.90
CA GLU A 99 51.78 2.10 -10.91
C GLU A 99 50.64 2.59 -10.01
N ILE A 100 49.47 1.96 -10.12
CA ILE A 100 48.33 2.26 -9.25
C ILE A 100 48.69 1.95 -7.79
N ARG A 101 49.25 0.76 -7.49
CA ARG A 101 49.60 0.39 -6.10
C ARG A 101 50.64 1.31 -5.46
N LYS A 102 51.58 1.85 -6.24
CA LYS A 102 52.56 2.82 -5.73
C LYS A 102 51.94 4.20 -5.45
N THR A 103 50.89 4.54 -6.19
CA THR A 103 50.24 5.87 -6.11
C THR A 103 49.33 5.98 -4.88
N PHE A 104 48.69 4.89 -4.47
CA PHE A 104 47.76 4.87 -3.33
C PHE A 104 48.48 4.52 -2.02
N THR A 105 48.45 5.44 -1.04
CA THR A 105 48.95 5.20 0.33
C THR A 105 48.06 4.24 1.12
N THR A 106 46.75 4.26 0.85
CA THR A 106 45.75 3.37 1.43
C THR A 106 45.03 2.59 0.34
N PRO A 107 44.80 1.29 0.50
CA PRO A 107 44.10 0.48 -0.49
C PRO A 107 42.65 0.99 -0.68
N PRO A 108 42.16 1.10 -1.92
CA PRO A 108 40.77 1.47 -2.18
C PRO A 108 39.81 0.33 -1.74
N PRO A 109 38.49 0.57 -1.62
CA PRO A 109 37.57 -0.44 -1.11
C PRO A 109 37.42 -1.65 -2.07
N LYS A 110 37.32 -2.87 -1.51
CA LYS A 110 37.00 -4.11 -2.26
C LYS A 110 35.50 -4.36 -2.45
N LEU A 111 34.67 -3.73 -1.63
CA LEU A 111 33.22 -3.87 -1.60
C LEU A 111 32.58 -2.55 -1.99
N PHE A 112 31.72 -2.56 -3.01
CA PHE A 112 30.94 -1.39 -3.43
C PHE A 112 29.45 -1.65 -3.28
N ILE A 113 28.74 -0.71 -2.66
CA ILE A 113 27.29 -0.71 -2.56
C ILE A 113 26.74 0.31 -3.54
N ILE A 114 26.00 -0.18 -4.54
CA ILE A 114 25.33 0.61 -5.57
C ILE A 114 23.88 0.83 -5.11
N LYS A 115 23.60 2.06 -4.65
CA LYS A 115 22.27 2.49 -4.21
C LYS A 115 21.55 3.28 -5.30
N GLY A 116 20.23 3.22 -5.29
CA GLY A 116 19.36 4.07 -6.10
C GLY A 116 17.95 3.50 -6.25
N SER A 117 17.06 4.27 -6.82
CA SER A 117 15.64 3.95 -7.00
C SER A 117 15.44 2.82 -8.01
N SER A 118 14.29 2.15 -7.99
CA SER A 118 13.98 1.12 -8.99
C SER A 118 13.99 1.77 -10.38
N GLY A 119 14.74 1.19 -11.32
CA GLY A 119 14.93 1.76 -12.66
C GLY A 119 16.13 2.69 -12.83
N SER A 120 16.91 2.98 -11.78
CA SER A 120 18.11 3.84 -11.87
C SER A 120 19.29 3.25 -12.65
N GLY A 121 19.22 1.98 -13.05
CA GLY A 121 20.27 1.32 -13.87
C GLY A 121 21.37 0.61 -13.07
N LYS A 122 21.13 0.21 -11.80
CA LYS A 122 22.11 -0.46 -10.93
C LYS A 122 22.73 -1.72 -11.55
N THR A 123 21.90 -2.67 -11.98
CA THR A 123 22.35 -3.93 -12.59
C THR A 123 23.10 -3.67 -13.89
N PHE A 124 22.60 -2.73 -14.70
CA PHE A 124 23.24 -2.31 -15.95
C PHE A 124 24.63 -1.71 -15.72
N PHE A 125 24.79 -0.82 -14.74
CA PHE A 125 26.08 -0.25 -14.36
C PHE A 125 27.07 -1.36 -13.94
N ALA A 126 26.64 -2.29 -13.08
CA ALA A 126 27.50 -3.37 -12.61
C ALA A 126 27.93 -4.33 -13.73
N GLU A 127 27.04 -4.62 -14.68
CA GLU A 127 27.32 -5.46 -15.85
C GLU A 127 28.36 -4.81 -16.79
N ILE A 128 28.31 -3.49 -16.98
CA ILE A 128 29.32 -2.74 -17.75
C ILE A 128 30.68 -2.81 -17.07
N VAL A 129 30.72 -2.61 -15.74
CA VAL A 129 31.96 -2.75 -14.95
C VAL A 129 32.54 -4.15 -15.08
N GLN A 130 31.70 -5.20 -14.95
CA GLN A 130 32.11 -6.59 -15.13
C GLN A 130 32.72 -6.84 -16.52
N ARG A 131 32.09 -6.33 -17.58
CA ARG A 131 32.59 -6.47 -18.94
C ARG A 131 33.92 -5.76 -19.15
N GLU A 132 34.00 -4.48 -18.77
CA GLU A 132 35.22 -3.69 -18.98
C GLU A 132 36.38 -4.32 -18.23
N ALA A 133 36.15 -4.73 -16.99
CA ALA A 133 37.18 -5.39 -16.22
C ALA A 133 37.59 -6.71 -16.85
N PHE A 134 36.66 -7.53 -17.37
CA PHE A 134 37.01 -8.74 -18.10
C PHE A 134 37.92 -8.43 -19.29
N GLU A 135 37.55 -7.46 -20.13
CA GLU A 135 38.32 -7.07 -21.32
C GLU A 135 39.70 -6.53 -20.97
N LYS A 136 39.78 -5.61 -19.99
CA LYS A 136 41.06 -5.09 -19.47
C LYS A 136 41.90 -6.21 -18.86
N GLY A 137 41.30 -7.14 -18.14
CA GLY A 137 42.01 -8.30 -17.58
C GLY A 137 42.73 -9.13 -18.64
N LEU A 138 42.16 -9.26 -19.84
CA LEU A 138 42.83 -9.95 -20.96
C LEU A 138 44.13 -9.25 -21.38
N GLU A 139 44.19 -7.91 -21.30
CA GLU A 139 45.40 -7.13 -21.55
C GLU A 139 46.49 -7.41 -20.51
N TYR A 140 46.11 -7.65 -19.25
CA TYR A 140 47.02 -8.11 -18.19
C TYR A 140 47.35 -9.61 -18.26
N GLY A 141 46.76 -10.34 -19.21
CA GLY A 141 46.92 -11.79 -19.33
C GLY A 141 46.25 -12.55 -18.18
N LEU A 142 45.20 -11.98 -17.59
CA LEU A 142 44.38 -12.58 -16.53
C LEU A 142 43.00 -12.95 -17.07
N LEU A 143 42.48 -14.08 -16.61
CA LEU A 143 41.11 -14.48 -16.90
C LEU A 143 40.24 -14.20 -15.67
N ILE A 144 39.39 -13.18 -15.74
CA ILE A 144 38.50 -12.83 -14.63
C ILE A 144 37.22 -13.65 -14.71
N SER A 145 36.81 -14.21 -13.58
CA SER A 145 35.51 -14.86 -13.41
C SER A 145 34.44 -13.80 -13.13
N LEU A 146 33.42 -13.72 -13.99
CA LEU A 146 32.25 -12.86 -13.79
C LEU A 146 31.18 -13.68 -13.09
N LEU A 147 30.96 -13.40 -11.80
CA LEU A 147 30.01 -14.14 -10.97
C LEU A 147 28.82 -13.23 -10.64
N LYS A 148 27.60 -13.73 -10.81
CA LYS A 148 26.38 -13.06 -10.41
C LYS A 148 25.65 -13.93 -9.40
N LEU A 149 25.32 -13.35 -8.25
CA LEU A 149 24.56 -13.96 -7.18
C LEU A 149 23.17 -13.34 -7.14
N ARG A 150 22.15 -14.17 -7.24
CA ARG A 150 20.74 -13.76 -7.07
C ARG A 150 20.08 -14.49 -5.90
N PRO A 151 19.05 -13.92 -5.26
CA PRO A 151 18.37 -14.53 -4.12
C PRO A 151 17.88 -15.96 -4.38
N GLU A 152 17.33 -16.21 -5.57
CA GLU A 152 16.76 -17.52 -5.94
C GLU A 152 17.81 -18.65 -6.02
N GLN A 153 19.09 -18.28 -6.15
CA GLN A 153 20.19 -19.24 -6.22
C GLN A 153 20.66 -19.67 -4.81
N VAL A 154 20.37 -18.86 -3.80
CA VAL A 154 20.83 -19.06 -2.42
C VAL A 154 19.73 -19.73 -1.60
N TYR A 155 18.53 -19.18 -1.61
CA TYR A 155 17.43 -19.70 -0.79
C TYR A 155 16.91 -21.02 -1.33
N SER A 156 16.68 -21.98 -0.44
CA SER A 156 16.14 -23.28 -0.76
C SER A 156 15.09 -23.71 0.26
N MET A 157 14.20 -24.63 -0.12
CA MET A 157 13.21 -25.20 0.80
C MET A 157 13.82 -26.13 1.85
N TRP A 158 15.12 -26.46 1.75
CA TRP A 158 15.80 -27.41 2.63
C TRP A 158 16.67 -26.67 3.64
N TYR A 159 16.32 -26.83 4.92
CA TYR A 159 16.96 -26.15 6.04
C TYR A 159 18.49 -26.32 6.06
N GLY A 160 19.22 -25.22 6.14
CA GLY A 160 20.68 -25.19 6.30
C GLY A 160 21.48 -25.29 5.01
N GLN A 161 20.87 -25.64 3.88
CA GLN A 161 21.55 -25.63 2.58
C GLN A 161 21.84 -24.21 2.09
N SER A 162 21.02 -23.22 2.45
CA SER A 162 21.13 -21.85 1.93
C SER A 162 22.45 -21.18 2.34
N ALA A 163 22.84 -21.31 3.62
CA ALA A 163 24.10 -20.79 4.14
C ALA A 163 25.33 -21.51 3.54
N GLN A 164 25.23 -22.83 3.34
CA GLN A 164 26.31 -23.62 2.73
C GLN A 164 26.52 -23.21 1.27
N ARG A 165 25.45 -23.08 0.46
CA ARG A 165 25.53 -22.62 -0.94
C ARG A 165 26.18 -21.25 -1.05
N LEU A 166 25.84 -20.34 -0.13
CA LEU A 166 26.45 -19.01 -0.09
C LEU A 166 27.95 -19.08 0.22
N SER A 167 28.34 -19.91 1.20
CA SER A 167 29.76 -20.12 1.53
C SER A 167 30.54 -20.73 0.37
N GLU A 168 30.00 -21.75 -0.29
CA GLU A 168 30.59 -22.39 -1.47
C GLU A 168 30.77 -21.39 -2.62
N PHE A 169 29.77 -20.53 -2.86
CA PHE A 169 29.84 -19.48 -3.87
C PHE A 169 31.01 -18.52 -3.61
N PHE A 170 31.12 -17.97 -2.39
CA PHE A 170 32.21 -17.04 -2.07
C PHE A 170 33.57 -17.73 -2.04
N ASN A 171 33.65 -18.98 -1.57
CA ASN A 171 34.92 -19.72 -1.60
C ASN A 171 35.41 -19.92 -3.04
N ASN A 172 34.52 -20.22 -3.99
CA ASN A 172 34.85 -20.30 -5.41
C ASN A 172 35.23 -18.91 -5.98
N ALA A 173 34.51 -17.87 -5.56
CA ALA A 173 34.80 -16.49 -5.96
C ALA A 173 36.19 -16.05 -5.51
N PHE A 174 36.56 -16.31 -4.25
CA PHE A 174 37.85 -15.89 -3.67
C PHE A 174 39.04 -16.68 -4.23
N TYR A 175 38.79 -17.88 -4.78
CA TYR A 175 39.83 -18.73 -5.34
C TYR A 175 40.38 -18.20 -6.67
N ASN A 176 39.54 -17.59 -7.50
CA ASN A 176 39.92 -17.08 -8.82
C ASN A 176 39.84 -15.55 -8.83
N PRO A 177 40.63 -14.85 -9.68
CA PRO A 177 40.40 -13.44 -9.95
C PRO A 177 38.94 -13.24 -10.40
N SER A 178 38.14 -12.50 -9.64
CA SER A 178 36.70 -12.49 -9.83
C SER A 178 36.07 -11.13 -9.54
N ILE A 179 34.97 -10.88 -10.23
CA ILE A 179 34.09 -9.74 -9.96
C ILE A 179 32.72 -10.31 -9.67
N VAL A 180 32.30 -10.14 -8.43
CA VAL A 180 31.04 -10.66 -7.92
C VAL A 180 30.01 -9.55 -7.96
N LEU A 181 28.89 -9.78 -8.64
CA LEU A 181 27.71 -8.93 -8.57
C LEU A 181 26.66 -9.63 -7.72
N ILE A 182 26.26 -9.00 -6.62
CA ILE A 182 25.10 -9.42 -5.82
C ILE A 182 23.95 -8.51 -6.20
N ASP A 183 22.96 -9.08 -6.90
CA ASP A 183 21.79 -8.36 -7.33
C ASP A 183 20.68 -8.46 -6.28
N GLU A 184 19.88 -7.41 -6.12
CA GLU A 184 18.76 -7.36 -5.17
C GLU A 184 19.15 -7.69 -3.73
N PHE A 185 20.19 -7.04 -3.23
CA PHE A 185 20.74 -7.32 -1.91
C PHE A 185 19.72 -7.17 -0.77
N GLN A 186 18.70 -6.32 -0.95
CA GLN A 186 17.62 -6.17 0.01
C GLN A 186 16.92 -7.49 0.35
N ALA A 187 16.87 -8.46 -0.57
CA ALA A 187 16.30 -9.78 -0.32
C ALA A 187 17.11 -10.58 0.71
N PHE A 188 18.44 -10.40 0.73
CA PHE A 188 19.31 -11.01 1.74
C PHE A 188 19.29 -10.27 3.07
N ALA A 189 18.97 -8.97 3.07
CA ALA A 189 19.15 -8.06 4.20
C ALA A 189 17.87 -7.72 4.99
N LYS A 190 16.70 -8.26 4.61
CA LYS A 190 15.46 -8.02 5.37
C LYS A 190 15.61 -8.47 6.83
N ARG A 191 15.27 -7.59 7.77
CA ARG A 191 15.29 -7.86 9.21
C ARG A 191 14.05 -8.68 9.57
N PHE A 192 14.20 -9.98 9.72
CA PHE A 192 13.12 -10.84 10.21
C PHE A 192 13.18 -10.93 11.74
N SER A 193 12.07 -10.63 12.41
CA SER A 193 11.94 -10.70 13.88
C SER A 193 11.24 -11.96 14.37
N SER A 194 11.08 -12.97 13.51
CA SER A 194 10.35 -14.19 13.85
C SER A 194 11.27 -15.23 14.49
N THR A 195 10.79 -15.86 15.55
CA THR A 195 11.33 -17.11 16.11
C THR A 195 11.00 -18.35 15.25
N THR A 196 10.46 -18.14 14.05
CA THR A 196 10.13 -19.20 13.09
C THR A 196 11.40 -19.79 12.48
N GLU A 197 11.34 -21.06 12.08
CA GLU A 197 12.47 -21.77 11.45
C GLU A 197 13.02 -21.05 10.21
N VAL A 198 12.13 -20.39 9.45
CA VAL A 198 12.48 -19.56 8.28
C VAL A 198 13.30 -18.33 8.68
N GLY A 199 12.90 -17.61 9.74
CA GLY A 199 13.63 -16.43 10.22
C GLY A 199 15.02 -16.77 10.79
N MET A 200 15.15 -17.96 11.41
CA MET A 200 16.46 -18.46 11.87
C MET A 200 17.41 -18.78 10.70
N GLU A 201 16.90 -19.32 9.58
CA GLU A 201 17.72 -19.61 8.40
C GLU A 201 18.18 -18.33 7.69
N GLU A 202 17.30 -17.34 7.54
CA GLU A 202 17.65 -16.04 6.95
C GLU A 202 18.70 -15.30 7.78
N THR A 203 18.60 -15.36 9.11
CA THR A 203 19.61 -14.80 10.03
C THR A 203 20.98 -15.48 9.87
N ARG A 204 21.01 -16.80 9.62
CA ARG A 204 22.26 -17.53 9.34
C ARG A 204 22.87 -17.12 8.00
N VAL A 205 22.06 -16.99 6.96
CA VAL A 205 22.52 -16.53 5.64
C VAL A 205 23.16 -15.14 5.75
N GLN A 206 22.53 -14.22 6.48
CA GLN A 206 23.08 -12.89 6.75
C GLN A 206 24.41 -12.96 7.51
N THR A 207 24.50 -13.81 8.53
CA THR A 207 25.73 -13.98 9.33
C THR A 207 26.89 -14.46 8.46
N VAL A 208 26.69 -15.52 7.67
CA VAL A 208 27.72 -16.04 6.75
C VAL A 208 28.11 -15.01 5.71
N LEU A 209 27.15 -14.25 5.19
CA LEU A 209 27.41 -13.20 4.21
C LEU A 209 28.31 -12.09 4.79
N LEU A 210 28.03 -11.63 6.00
CA LEU A 210 28.85 -10.64 6.71
C LEU A 210 30.25 -11.17 7.01
N GLU A 211 30.36 -12.43 7.45
CA GLU A 211 31.64 -13.10 7.67
C GLU A 211 32.48 -13.13 6.39
N LYS A 212 31.87 -13.45 5.23
CA LYS A 212 32.56 -13.48 3.94
C LYS A 212 32.99 -12.09 3.47
N PHE A 213 32.22 -11.04 3.76
CA PHE A 213 32.64 -9.67 3.48
C PHE A 213 33.80 -9.23 4.38
N ASP A 214 33.80 -9.60 5.65
CA ASP A 214 34.94 -9.34 6.55
C ASP A 214 36.18 -10.13 6.10
N GLU A 215 36.00 -11.38 5.65
CA GLU A 215 37.08 -12.23 5.11
C GLU A 215 37.69 -11.61 3.84
N LEU A 216 36.86 -11.11 2.93
CA LEU A 216 37.28 -10.45 1.69
C LEU A 216 38.20 -9.25 1.94
N GLN A 217 37.90 -8.48 2.99
CA GLN A 217 38.63 -7.25 3.33
C GLN A 217 39.96 -7.55 4.04
N LYS A 218 39.97 -8.54 4.96
CA LYS A 218 41.17 -8.89 5.73
C LYS A 218 42.22 -9.62 4.89
N LYS A 219 41.78 -10.47 3.95
CA LYS A 219 42.68 -11.28 3.12
C LYS A 219 42.95 -10.62 1.77
N ASP A 220 44.11 -10.90 1.19
CA ASP A 220 44.51 -10.34 -0.11
C ASP A 220 43.94 -11.13 -1.30
N TYR A 221 42.61 -11.33 -1.33
CA TYR A 221 41.94 -11.92 -2.48
C TYR A 221 41.88 -10.96 -3.66
N ARG A 222 42.04 -11.51 -4.88
CA ARG A 222 41.86 -10.81 -6.17
C ARG A 222 40.39 -10.70 -6.56
N THR A 223 39.55 -10.28 -5.62
CA THR A 223 38.09 -10.23 -5.78
C THR A 223 37.57 -8.85 -5.42
N VAL A 224 36.66 -8.33 -6.25
CA VAL A 224 35.87 -7.13 -5.97
C VAL A 224 34.39 -7.51 -5.99
N VAL A 225 33.64 -7.02 -5.01
CA VAL A 225 32.20 -7.31 -4.85
C VAL A 225 31.40 -6.04 -5.08
N LEU A 226 30.43 -6.11 -5.99
CA LEU A 226 29.45 -5.08 -6.29
C LEU A 226 28.09 -5.53 -5.74
N VAL A 227 27.45 -4.70 -4.94
CA VAL A 227 26.19 -4.99 -4.27
C VAL A 227 25.14 -4.01 -4.75
N SER A 228 24.12 -4.46 -5.47
CA SER A 228 23.00 -3.60 -5.88
C SER A 228 21.89 -3.62 -4.82
N THR A 229 21.37 -2.45 -4.47
CA THR A 229 20.22 -2.35 -3.56
C THR A 229 19.31 -1.18 -3.93
N THR A 230 18.00 -1.39 -3.78
CA THR A 230 17.00 -0.30 -3.82
C THR A 230 16.70 0.28 -2.44
N GLU A 231 17.04 -0.44 -1.38
CA GLU A 231 16.76 -0.09 0.01
C GLU A 231 18.08 0.05 0.77
N TYR A 232 18.85 1.08 0.42
CA TYR A 232 20.14 1.33 1.09
C TYR A 232 19.99 1.60 2.59
N GLU A 233 18.87 2.21 2.99
CA GLU A 233 18.59 2.55 4.38
C GLU A 233 18.22 1.35 5.26
N SER A 234 17.67 0.27 4.68
CA SER A 234 17.36 -0.96 5.42
C SER A 234 18.56 -1.90 5.55
N LEU A 235 19.64 -1.65 4.78
CA LEU A 235 20.89 -2.39 4.90
C LEU A 235 21.42 -2.28 6.33
N ILE A 236 21.73 -3.45 6.90
CA ILE A 236 22.18 -3.60 8.27
C ILE A 236 23.24 -2.53 8.61
N ASP A 237 22.99 -1.78 9.69
CA ASP A 237 23.89 -0.80 10.29
C ASP A 237 25.36 -1.30 10.44
N THR A 238 25.60 -2.62 10.44
CA THR A 238 26.94 -3.22 10.46
C THR A 238 27.78 -2.93 9.23
N LEU A 239 27.21 -2.88 8.01
CA LEU A 239 27.99 -2.57 6.81
C LEU A 239 28.34 -1.09 6.72
N ARG A 240 27.45 -0.22 7.21
CA ARG A 240 27.60 1.24 7.17
C ARG A 240 28.50 1.77 8.29
N ARG A 241 28.31 1.32 9.54
CA ARG A 241 29.08 1.77 10.72
C ARG A 241 30.58 1.43 10.66
N ARG A 242 30.98 0.49 9.82
CA ARG A 242 32.39 0.05 9.71
C ARG A 242 33.21 0.85 8.68
N GLY A 243 32.60 1.69 7.84
CA GLY A 243 33.32 2.58 6.90
C GLY A 243 34.12 1.87 5.79
N VAL A 244 33.82 0.59 5.51
CA VAL A 244 34.67 -0.29 4.67
C VAL A 244 34.14 -0.49 3.24
N ALA A 245 32.90 -0.07 2.96
CA ALA A 245 32.28 -0.22 1.65
C ALA A 245 32.22 1.14 0.91
N GLY A 246 32.68 1.16 -0.34
CA GLY A 246 32.50 2.31 -1.21
C GLY A 246 31.02 2.43 -1.62
N THR A 247 30.40 3.59 -1.40
CA THR A 247 29.00 3.81 -1.78
C THR A 247 28.90 4.55 -3.10
N ILE A 248 28.06 4.04 -4.00
CA ILE A 248 27.76 4.64 -5.31
C ILE A 248 26.28 4.99 -5.34
N ASP A 249 25.96 6.27 -5.39
CA ASP A 249 24.59 6.75 -5.52
C ASP A 249 24.22 7.00 -6.98
N LEU A 250 23.34 6.15 -7.52
CA LEU A 250 22.82 6.33 -8.86
C LEU A 250 21.64 7.31 -8.93
N ASP A 251 21.08 7.76 -7.82
CA ASP A 251 20.02 8.78 -7.83
C ASP A 251 20.59 10.21 -7.71
N GLU A 252 21.65 10.40 -6.93
CA GLU A 252 22.22 11.73 -6.58
C GLU A 252 22.66 12.57 -7.80
N ASN A 253 23.12 11.92 -8.88
CA ASN A 253 23.60 12.58 -10.10
C ASN A 253 22.68 12.41 -11.32
N LEU A 254 21.37 12.18 -11.13
CA LEU A 254 20.41 12.16 -12.25
C LEU A 254 20.17 13.58 -12.80
N SER A 255 21.01 14.01 -13.74
CA SER A 255 20.86 15.30 -14.44
C SER A 255 19.94 15.18 -15.67
N ARG A 256 19.18 16.23 -15.98
CA ARG A 256 18.39 16.32 -17.23
C ARG A 256 19.26 16.13 -18.46
N SER A 257 20.51 16.61 -18.43
CA SER A 257 21.52 16.38 -19.47
C SER A 257 21.90 14.91 -19.66
N MET A 258 21.94 14.12 -18.58
CA MET A 258 22.18 12.68 -18.67
C MET A 258 20.99 11.97 -19.32
N LEU A 259 19.76 12.30 -18.89
CA LEU A 259 18.54 11.75 -19.49
C LEU A 259 18.43 12.11 -20.98
N LEU A 260 18.74 13.34 -21.34
CA LEU A 260 18.75 13.79 -22.74
C LEU A 260 19.72 12.98 -23.59
N LYS A 261 20.94 12.73 -23.10
CA LYS A 261 21.92 11.88 -23.79
C LYS A 261 21.44 10.43 -23.97
N ILE A 262 20.66 9.90 -23.01
CA ILE A 262 20.05 8.57 -23.14
C ILE A 262 18.99 8.59 -24.25
N VAL A 263 18.15 9.62 -24.29
CA VAL A 263 17.15 9.81 -25.36
C VAL A 263 17.81 9.94 -26.73
N GLU A 264 18.87 10.76 -26.84
CA GLU A 264 19.68 10.91 -28.07
C GLU A 264 20.18 9.55 -28.58
N LYS A 265 20.74 8.75 -27.67
CA LYS A 265 21.25 7.43 -28.01
C LYS A 265 20.14 6.47 -28.48
N GLN A 266 18.98 6.50 -27.82
CA GLN A 266 17.82 5.70 -28.23
C GLN A 266 17.27 6.14 -29.60
N CYS A 267 17.23 7.44 -29.87
CA CYS A 267 16.86 7.97 -31.18
C CYS A 267 17.81 7.49 -32.28
N GLN A 268 19.12 7.51 -32.02
CA GLN A 268 20.13 7.00 -32.97
C GLN A 268 19.99 5.49 -33.19
N ALA A 269 19.80 4.71 -32.12
CA ALA A 269 19.68 3.26 -32.20
C ALA A 269 18.46 2.80 -33.02
N HIS A 270 17.36 3.56 -32.95
CA HIS A 270 16.10 3.23 -33.60
C HIS A 270 15.79 4.07 -34.85
N GLY A 271 16.69 4.97 -35.26
CA GLY A 271 16.50 5.84 -36.43
C GLY A 271 15.34 6.83 -36.30
N ILE A 272 15.05 7.32 -35.10
CA ILE A 272 13.97 8.28 -34.82
C ILE A 272 14.45 9.71 -35.14
N LYS A 273 13.70 10.43 -35.98
CA LYS A 273 14.06 11.79 -36.45
C LYS A 273 13.54 12.94 -35.57
N ILE A 274 12.79 12.62 -34.51
CA ILE A 274 12.21 13.62 -33.59
C ILE A 274 13.32 14.20 -32.70
N PRO A 275 13.30 15.53 -32.41
CA PRO A 275 14.24 16.15 -31.49
C PRO A 275 14.21 15.47 -30.10
N PRO A 276 15.37 15.02 -29.57
CA PRO A 276 15.44 14.35 -28.26
C PRO A 276 14.89 15.18 -27.09
N ASN A 277 15.07 16.50 -27.13
CA ASN A 277 14.55 17.39 -26.08
C ASN A 277 13.00 17.38 -26.03
N ASP A 278 12.35 17.28 -27.18
CA ASP A 278 10.88 17.28 -27.26
C ASP A 278 10.31 15.97 -26.72
N ILE A 279 10.95 14.84 -27.03
CA ILE A 279 10.57 13.53 -26.47
C ILE A 279 10.71 13.55 -24.94
N LEU A 280 11.84 14.03 -24.43
CA LEU A 280 12.07 14.08 -22.98
C LEU A 280 11.04 14.97 -22.29
N THR A 281 10.72 16.12 -22.87
CA THR A 281 9.72 17.06 -22.34
C THR A 281 8.32 16.44 -22.33
N VAL A 282 7.92 15.73 -23.40
CA VAL A 282 6.63 15.03 -23.44
C VAL A 282 6.53 13.94 -22.38
N ILE A 283 7.60 13.16 -22.18
CA ILE A 283 7.65 12.14 -21.12
C ILE A 283 7.59 12.82 -19.75
N GLU A 284 8.32 13.92 -19.54
CA GLU A 284 8.28 14.74 -18.31
C GLU A 284 6.88 15.25 -18.00
N ASP A 285 6.22 15.91 -18.96
CA ASP A 285 4.91 16.50 -18.76
C ASP A 285 3.82 15.44 -18.53
N THR A 286 3.91 14.31 -19.22
CA THR A 286 2.96 13.21 -19.01
C THR A 286 3.10 12.61 -17.61
N LEU A 287 4.34 12.48 -17.11
CA LEU A 287 4.60 11.91 -15.79
C LEU A 287 4.31 12.90 -14.64
N ARG A 288 4.36 14.21 -14.90
CA ARG A 288 4.00 15.29 -13.94
C ARG A 288 2.54 15.24 -13.50
N THR A 289 1.62 14.85 -14.39
CA THR A 289 0.17 14.78 -14.12
C THR A 289 -0.20 13.81 -13.00
N PHE A 290 0.67 12.87 -12.66
CA PHE A 290 0.34 11.72 -11.80
C PHE A 290 1.08 11.71 -10.44
N GLU A 291 1.28 12.86 -9.78
CA GLU A 291 1.93 13.06 -8.46
C GLU A 291 3.02 12.03 -8.04
N THR A 292 4.25 12.50 -7.90
CA THR A 292 5.46 11.82 -7.36
C THR A 292 6.15 10.78 -8.26
N GLN A 293 7.23 11.22 -8.92
CA GLN A 293 8.61 10.69 -8.87
C GLN A 293 9.47 11.31 -9.98
N ALA A 294 10.79 11.37 -9.78
CA ALA A 294 11.75 11.76 -10.82
C ALA A 294 11.85 10.64 -11.87
N ILE A 295 12.02 11.02 -13.14
CA ILE A 295 12.09 10.08 -14.26
C ILE A 295 13.35 9.26 -14.18
N THR A 296 13.23 7.93 -14.31
CA THR A 296 14.40 7.06 -14.33
C THR A 296 14.86 6.73 -15.75
N PRO A 297 16.14 6.40 -15.96
CA PRO A 297 16.65 5.89 -17.22
C PRO A 297 15.83 4.71 -17.77
N ALA A 298 15.40 3.79 -16.90
CA ALA A 298 14.59 2.65 -17.31
C ALA A 298 13.21 3.06 -17.85
N ASP A 299 12.57 4.08 -17.26
CA ASP A 299 11.28 4.57 -17.75
C ASP A 299 11.38 5.10 -19.17
N ILE A 300 12.47 5.81 -19.48
CA ILE A 300 12.76 6.31 -20.84
C ILE A 300 12.94 5.14 -21.79
N VAL A 301 13.83 4.19 -21.48
CA VAL A 301 14.09 3.03 -22.35
C VAL A 301 12.82 2.20 -22.57
N ASN A 302 12.01 2.00 -21.52
CA ASN A 302 10.75 1.29 -21.61
C ASN A 302 9.74 2.03 -22.50
N ALA A 303 9.64 3.36 -22.39
CA ALA A 303 8.79 4.15 -23.26
C ALA A 303 9.19 4.01 -24.73
N PHE A 304 10.49 4.09 -25.04
CA PHE A 304 11.01 3.84 -26.38
C PHE A 304 10.68 2.43 -26.88
N GLN A 305 10.91 1.40 -26.05
CA GLN A 305 10.62 0.02 -26.44
C GLN A 305 9.12 -0.20 -26.72
N MET A 306 8.24 0.41 -25.93
CA MET A 306 6.78 0.33 -26.14
C MET A 306 6.36 1.00 -27.44
N VAL A 307 6.89 2.19 -27.74
CA VAL A 307 6.63 2.90 -29.00
C VAL A 307 7.09 2.07 -30.19
N ILE A 308 8.32 1.56 -30.15
CA ILE A 308 8.89 0.75 -31.22
C ILE A 308 8.10 -0.55 -31.42
N ASN A 309 7.77 -1.26 -30.33
CA ASN A 309 6.97 -2.49 -30.42
C ASN A 309 5.57 -2.22 -30.99
N SER A 310 4.93 -1.11 -30.60
CA SER A 310 3.61 -0.72 -31.10
C SER A 310 3.62 -0.45 -32.60
N LYS A 311 4.70 0.14 -33.15
CA LYS A 311 4.85 0.40 -34.58
C LYS A 311 5.34 -0.83 -35.37
N MET A 312 6.12 -1.69 -34.74
CA MET A 312 6.62 -2.93 -35.36
C MET A 312 5.56 -4.02 -35.48
N ALA A 313 4.62 -4.14 -34.54
CA ALA A 313 3.58 -5.16 -34.56
C ALA A 313 2.76 -5.22 -35.88
N PRO A 314 2.23 -4.10 -36.42
CA PRO A 314 1.51 -4.13 -37.70
C PRO A 314 2.42 -4.42 -38.89
N LEU A 315 3.68 -3.94 -38.86
CA LEU A 315 4.66 -4.23 -39.91
C LEU A 315 5.01 -5.72 -39.96
N GLN A 316 5.28 -6.32 -38.80
CA GLN A 316 5.55 -7.76 -38.68
C GLN A 316 4.39 -8.59 -39.20
N LYS A 317 3.15 -8.22 -38.86
CA LYS A 317 1.95 -8.89 -39.38
C LYS A 317 1.88 -8.80 -40.92
N SER A 318 2.09 -7.60 -41.48
CA SER A 318 2.08 -7.40 -42.93
C SER A 318 3.20 -8.13 -43.68
N ILE A 319 4.34 -8.38 -43.02
CA ILE A 319 5.48 -9.13 -43.58
C ILE A 319 5.20 -10.64 -43.50
N ILE A 320 4.65 -11.12 -42.39
CA ILE A 320 4.24 -12.52 -42.23
C ILE A 320 3.15 -12.86 -43.24
N ASP A 321 2.13 -12.02 -43.41
CA ASP A 321 1.06 -12.23 -44.39
C ASP A 321 1.61 -12.29 -45.82
N ARG A 322 2.56 -11.42 -46.18
CA ARG A 322 3.24 -11.45 -47.50
C ARG A 322 4.12 -12.67 -47.70
N LEU A 323 4.84 -13.12 -46.66
CA LEU A 323 5.64 -14.34 -46.70
C LEU A 323 4.76 -15.59 -46.84
N LEU A 324 3.62 -15.64 -46.14
CA LEU A 324 2.64 -16.73 -46.25
C LEU A 324 1.98 -16.80 -47.65
N HIS A 325 1.98 -15.68 -48.40
CA HIS A 325 1.43 -15.60 -49.76
C HIS A 325 2.51 -15.64 -50.86
N GLY A 326 3.76 -15.91 -50.51
CA GLY A 326 4.86 -16.11 -51.46
C GLY A 326 5.38 -14.83 -52.14
N GLU A 327 5.08 -13.66 -51.60
CA GLU A 327 5.53 -12.37 -52.14
C GLU A 327 6.95 -12.00 -51.67
N SER A 328 7.72 -11.31 -52.54
CA SER A 328 9.05 -10.82 -52.18
C SER A 328 8.98 -9.67 -51.18
N VAL A 329 9.68 -9.81 -50.05
CA VAL A 329 9.78 -8.75 -49.03
C VAL A 329 10.69 -7.63 -49.57
N GLY A 330 10.08 -6.50 -49.98
CA GLY A 330 10.79 -5.26 -50.31
C GLY A 330 11.46 -4.59 -49.11
N GLU A 331 12.22 -3.51 -49.36
CA GLU A 331 13.19 -2.85 -48.47
C GLU A 331 12.87 -2.78 -46.97
N LYS A 332 13.95 -2.82 -46.15
CA LYS A 332 13.93 -2.60 -44.70
C LYS A 332 13.30 -1.24 -44.36
N LEU A 333 12.02 -1.24 -44.01
CA LEU A 333 11.36 -0.10 -43.37
C LEU A 333 12.00 0.14 -42.00
N SER A 334 12.52 1.34 -41.77
CA SER A 334 12.99 1.76 -40.44
C SER A 334 11.78 2.16 -39.60
N PRO A 335 11.46 1.46 -38.50
CA PRO A 335 10.31 1.79 -37.66
C PRO A 335 10.38 3.21 -37.07
N GLY A 336 11.59 3.79 -36.93
CA GLY A 336 11.80 5.12 -36.38
C GLY A 336 11.20 6.26 -37.21
N GLU A 337 10.91 6.04 -38.49
CA GLU A 337 10.27 7.06 -39.36
C GLU A 337 8.77 7.19 -39.14
N LEU A 338 8.13 6.18 -38.55
CA LEU A 338 6.68 6.13 -38.28
C LEU A 338 6.33 6.59 -36.86
N VAL A 339 7.33 6.96 -36.07
CA VAL A 339 7.18 7.37 -34.67
C VAL A 339 6.77 8.84 -34.61
N THR A 340 5.79 9.14 -33.76
CA THR A 340 5.31 10.50 -33.48
C THR A 340 5.41 10.83 -31.99
N LEU A 341 5.36 12.13 -31.63
CA LEU A 341 5.35 12.57 -30.23
C LEU A 341 4.14 12.05 -29.44
N ASN A 342 2.99 11.83 -30.10
CA ASN A 342 1.80 11.28 -29.44
C ASN A 342 2.01 9.83 -28.99
N ASP A 343 2.80 9.05 -29.72
CA ASP A 343 3.12 7.67 -29.33
C ASP A 343 3.91 7.64 -28.02
N PHE A 344 4.81 8.60 -27.80
CA PHE A 344 5.54 8.75 -26.53
C PHE A 344 4.64 9.17 -25.37
N ARG A 345 3.63 10.02 -25.62
CA ARG A 345 2.62 10.39 -24.61
C ARG A 345 1.80 9.18 -24.17
N GLU A 346 1.36 8.36 -25.11
CA GLU A 346 0.62 7.12 -24.82
C GLU A 346 1.50 6.10 -24.09
N ALA A 347 2.73 5.90 -24.55
CA ALA A 347 3.68 4.99 -23.92
C ALA A 347 4.02 5.42 -22.49
N ALA A 348 4.32 6.70 -22.25
CA ALA A 348 4.61 7.23 -20.90
C ALA A 348 3.43 7.01 -19.93
N SER A 349 2.19 7.19 -20.41
CA SER A 349 0.98 6.91 -19.63
C SER A 349 0.87 5.43 -19.23
N LYS A 350 1.21 4.51 -20.14
CA LYS A 350 1.17 3.06 -19.89
C LYS A 350 2.33 2.55 -19.01
N VAL A 351 3.54 3.07 -19.19
CA VAL A 351 4.71 2.75 -18.35
C VAL A 351 4.39 3.01 -16.88
N LYS A 352 3.72 4.13 -16.58
CA LYS A 352 3.36 4.48 -15.21
C LYS A 352 2.27 3.57 -14.64
N ALA A 353 1.25 3.19 -15.42
CA ALA A 353 0.24 2.22 -14.97
C ALA A 353 0.88 0.91 -14.49
N TYR A 354 1.83 0.36 -15.27
CA TYR A 354 2.56 -0.86 -14.90
C TYR A 354 3.46 -0.66 -13.65
N SER A 355 4.15 0.49 -13.56
CA SER A 355 4.98 0.81 -12.40
C SER A 355 4.17 0.98 -11.11
N ILE A 356 2.93 1.50 -11.21
CA ILE A 356 2.01 1.67 -10.08
C ILE A 356 1.51 0.30 -9.63
N THR A 357 1.12 -0.60 -10.53
CA THR A 357 0.63 -1.95 -10.17
C THR A 357 1.71 -2.81 -9.51
N VAL A 358 2.97 -2.72 -9.97
CA VAL A 358 4.10 -3.42 -9.32
C VAL A 358 4.48 -2.74 -8.00
N ARG A 359 4.34 -1.41 -7.91
CA ARG A 359 4.57 -0.68 -6.67
C ARG A 359 3.43 -0.75 -5.69
N THR A 360 2.21 -1.13 -6.06
CA THR A 360 1.11 -1.32 -5.08
C THR A 360 1.40 -2.46 -4.09
N GLU A 361 2.31 -3.38 -4.42
CA GLU A 361 2.87 -4.33 -3.43
C GLU A 361 3.91 -3.68 -2.50
N ALA A 362 4.67 -2.68 -2.98
CA ALA A 362 5.67 -1.92 -2.21
C ALA A 362 5.11 -0.65 -1.53
N ALA A 363 3.94 -0.16 -1.94
CA ALA A 363 3.21 1.00 -1.41
C ALA A 363 2.44 0.63 -0.14
N LYS A 364 2.43 -0.65 0.24
CA LYS A 364 2.15 -1.14 1.59
C LYS A 364 3.28 -0.83 2.59
N ARG A 365 4.02 0.26 2.40
CA ARG A 365 4.97 0.77 3.39
C ARG A 365 4.21 1.67 4.35
N SER A 366 4.38 1.45 5.65
CA SER A 366 3.75 2.23 6.73
C SER A 366 4.17 3.71 6.75
N VAL A 367 5.19 4.08 5.96
CA VAL A 367 5.83 5.41 5.97
C VAL A 367 6.20 5.83 4.56
N VAL A 368 5.81 7.05 4.17
CA VAL A 368 6.18 7.67 2.90
C VAL A 368 7.09 8.87 3.16
N LYS A 369 8.36 8.78 2.73
CA LYS A 369 9.31 9.90 2.75
C LYS A 369 9.15 10.72 1.47
N LEU A 370 8.90 12.01 1.63
CA LEU A 370 8.54 12.93 0.55
C LEU A 370 9.39 14.21 0.59
N ARG A 371 9.50 14.87 -0.57
CA ARG A 371 9.78 16.31 -0.68
C ARG A 371 8.53 16.99 -1.24
N PRO A 372 7.68 17.58 -0.38
CA PRO A 372 6.45 18.22 -0.79
C PRO A 372 6.73 19.36 -1.78
N LYS A 373 5.80 19.59 -2.71
CA LYS A 373 5.87 20.70 -3.68
C LYS A 373 4.86 21.80 -3.37
N GLU A 374 3.93 21.52 -2.46
CA GLU A 374 2.90 22.44 -2.00
C GLU A 374 3.54 23.67 -1.37
N ARG A 375 2.93 24.82 -1.61
CA ARG A 375 3.36 26.13 -1.08
C ARG A 375 2.27 26.75 -0.22
N TYR A 376 2.58 27.86 0.44
CA TYR A 376 1.58 28.60 1.23
C TYR A 376 0.40 29.11 0.40
N GLU A 377 0.60 29.33 -0.90
CA GLU A 377 -0.42 29.78 -1.84
C GLU A 377 -1.45 28.69 -2.20
N ASP A 378 -1.10 27.41 -1.97
CA ASP A 378 -1.98 26.27 -2.25
C ASP A 378 -2.97 26.01 -1.10
N VAL A 379 -2.81 26.69 0.04
CA VAL A 379 -3.63 26.52 1.24
C VAL A 379 -4.53 27.74 1.43
N GLY A 380 -5.82 27.60 1.17
CA GLY A 380 -6.81 28.66 1.40
C GLY A 380 -7.44 28.61 2.79
N GLY A 381 -7.78 29.78 3.35
CA GLY A 381 -8.46 29.90 4.64
C GLY A 381 -7.55 29.81 5.86
N LEU A 382 -8.14 29.50 7.03
CA LEU A 382 -7.47 29.45 8.34
C LEU A 382 -6.80 30.78 8.72
N ARG A 383 -7.49 31.91 8.48
CA ARG A 383 -6.92 33.24 8.75
C ARG A 383 -6.57 33.39 10.24
N GLY A 384 -5.42 33.97 10.51
CA GLY A 384 -4.84 34.06 11.87
C GLY A 384 -4.05 32.82 12.27
N ILE A 385 -4.70 31.65 12.34
CA ILE A 385 -4.07 30.40 12.81
C ILE A 385 -2.97 29.94 11.85
N LYS A 386 -3.17 30.05 10.53
CA LYS A 386 -2.18 29.67 9.51
C LYS A 386 -0.85 30.39 9.71
N GLU A 387 -0.88 31.71 9.95
CA GLU A 387 0.32 32.51 10.12
C GLU A 387 1.07 32.16 11.41
N GLU A 388 0.34 31.88 12.48
CA GLU A 388 0.90 31.45 13.76
C GLU A 388 1.59 30.08 13.64
N ILE A 389 0.91 29.10 13.01
CA ILE A 389 1.47 27.77 12.74
C ILE A 389 2.75 27.87 11.91
N ILE A 390 2.73 28.67 10.83
CA ILE A 390 3.89 28.87 9.96
C ILE A 390 5.07 29.44 10.75
N LYS A 391 4.84 30.50 11.54
CA LYS A 391 5.89 31.16 12.33
C LYS A 391 6.52 30.20 13.34
N GLU A 392 5.69 29.49 14.12
CA GLU A 392 6.17 28.57 15.16
C GLU A 392 6.94 27.39 14.55
N ILE A 393 6.42 26.75 13.49
CA ILE A 393 7.08 25.59 12.88
C ILE A 393 8.37 26.01 12.15
N SER A 394 8.36 27.11 11.38
CA SER A 394 9.57 27.61 10.71
C SER A 394 10.65 28.01 11.70
N LEU A 395 10.28 28.55 12.87
CA LEU A 395 11.24 28.84 13.95
C LEU A 395 11.86 27.54 14.50
N SER A 396 11.05 26.50 14.72
CA SER A 396 11.52 25.20 15.20
C SER A 396 12.42 24.46 14.21
N LEU A 397 12.29 24.73 12.91
CA LEU A 397 13.15 24.18 11.87
C LEU A 397 14.52 24.87 11.76
N ASN A 398 14.71 26.03 12.41
CA ASN A 398 15.97 26.79 12.39
C ASN A 398 16.70 26.74 13.76
N PRO A 399 17.43 25.65 14.06
CA PRO A 399 18.09 25.46 15.34
C PRO A 399 19.21 26.47 15.61
N GLU A 400 19.86 27.02 14.57
CA GLU A 400 20.90 28.04 14.75
C GLU A 400 20.35 29.33 15.33
N LEU A 401 19.23 29.81 14.80
CA LEU A 401 18.57 31.02 15.28
C LEU A 401 18.08 30.82 16.72
N ALA A 402 17.46 29.68 17.01
CA ALA A 402 17.00 29.33 18.36
C ALA A 402 18.17 29.29 19.37
N SER A 403 19.29 28.67 18.99
CA SER A 403 20.49 28.57 19.85
C SER A 403 21.08 29.95 20.15
N ARG A 404 21.23 30.82 19.13
CA ARG A 404 21.73 32.20 19.31
C ARG A 404 20.78 33.05 20.17
N ALA A 405 19.48 32.82 20.05
CA ALA A 405 18.47 33.51 20.83
C ALA A 405 18.30 32.96 22.26
N ARG A 406 18.98 31.86 22.63
CA ARG A 406 18.75 31.11 23.88
C ARG A 406 17.26 30.75 24.09
N TYR A 407 16.59 30.43 22.99
CA TYR A 407 15.19 30.04 22.98
C TYR A 407 15.09 28.53 22.74
N VAL A 408 14.21 27.85 23.48
CA VAL A 408 13.94 26.42 23.29
C VAL A 408 12.66 26.29 22.47
N PRO A 409 12.75 25.97 21.16
CA PRO A 409 11.57 25.92 20.31
C PRO A 409 10.73 24.67 20.62
N PRO A 410 9.40 24.76 20.50
CA PRO A 410 8.53 23.62 20.64
C PRO A 410 8.79 22.63 19.50
N LYS A 411 8.90 21.34 19.85
CA LYS A 411 9.24 20.28 18.88
C LYS A 411 8.04 19.46 18.44
N GLY A 412 6.97 19.46 19.25
CA GLY A 412 5.73 18.73 19.00
C GLY A 412 4.57 19.69 18.77
N PHE A 413 3.89 19.53 17.63
CA PHE A 413 2.66 20.23 17.26
C PHE A 413 1.51 19.25 17.06
N LEU A 414 0.33 19.54 17.61
CA LEU A 414 -0.87 18.74 17.41
C LEU A 414 -1.94 19.54 16.67
N PHE A 415 -2.39 19.02 15.54
CA PHE A 415 -3.47 19.57 14.73
C PHE A 415 -4.73 18.76 14.98
N TYR A 416 -5.79 19.40 15.49
CA TYR A 416 -7.05 18.71 15.74
C TYR A 416 -8.24 19.42 15.09
N GLY A 417 -9.31 18.69 14.81
CA GLY A 417 -10.56 19.25 14.29
C GLY A 417 -11.24 18.32 13.27
N PRO A 418 -12.36 18.74 12.64
CA PRO A 418 -13.10 17.89 11.72
C PRO A 418 -12.29 17.44 10.49
N PRO A 419 -12.61 16.30 9.86
CA PRO A 419 -11.91 15.83 8.68
C PRO A 419 -12.07 16.78 7.49
N GLY A 420 -11.10 16.79 6.59
CA GLY A 420 -11.16 17.60 5.36
C GLY A 420 -10.93 19.11 5.54
N THR A 421 -10.37 19.52 6.68
CA THR A 421 -10.00 20.91 7.01
C THR A 421 -8.59 21.32 6.59
N GLY A 422 -7.83 20.44 5.95
CA GLY A 422 -6.51 20.77 5.40
C GLY A 422 -5.32 20.59 6.35
N LYS A 423 -5.47 19.85 7.46
CA LYS A 423 -4.38 19.54 8.42
C LYS A 423 -3.11 19.01 7.73
N THR A 424 -3.24 17.94 6.95
CA THR A 424 -2.14 17.32 6.21
C THR A 424 -1.61 18.22 5.09
N LEU A 425 -2.48 19.00 4.44
CA LEU A 425 -2.10 19.92 3.36
C LEU A 425 -1.24 21.08 3.87
N LEU A 426 -1.61 21.69 5.01
CA LEU A 426 -0.83 22.77 5.61
C LEU A 426 0.56 22.29 6.04
N ALA A 427 0.66 21.10 6.65
CA ALA A 427 1.94 20.52 7.02
C ALA A 427 2.85 20.27 5.79
N ARG A 428 2.28 19.76 4.69
CA ARG A 428 3.00 19.60 3.41
C ARG A 428 3.44 20.94 2.83
N ALA A 429 2.60 21.97 2.87
CA ALA A 429 2.93 23.30 2.39
C ALA A 429 4.09 23.94 3.18
N ILE A 430 4.11 23.78 4.51
CA ILE A 430 5.23 24.24 5.34
C ILE A 430 6.52 23.50 5.00
N ALA A 431 6.44 22.19 4.81
CA ALA A 431 7.60 21.41 4.42
C ALA A 431 8.15 21.78 3.03
N GLY A 432 7.25 21.99 2.06
CA GLY A 432 7.60 22.38 0.70
C GLY A 432 8.24 23.77 0.62
N GLU A 433 7.70 24.75 1.36
CA GLU A 433 8.24 26.12 1.36
C GLU A 433 9.61 26.20 2.03
N ASN A 434 9.82 25.44 3.12
CA ASN A 434 11.12 25.37 3.81
C ASN A 434 12.09 24.37 3.15
N ASN A 435 11.66 23.66 2.09
CA ASN A 435 12.43 22.63 1.38
C ASN A 435 13.05 21.56 2.30
N VAL A 436 12.27 21.11 3.30
CA VAL A 436 12.68 20.11 4.29
C VAL A 436 12.11 18.73 3.96
N TRP A 437 12.72 17.69 4.50
CA TRP A 437 12.20 16.33 4.33
C TRP A 437 10.87 16.15 5.07
N PHE A 438 9.90 15.50 4.44
CA PHE A 438 8.58 15.25 5.03
C PHE A 438 8.32 13.75 5.15
N TYR A 439 8.09 13.27 6.37
CA TYR A 439 7.77 11.88 6.66
C TYR A 439 6.28 11.78 6.96
N LEU A 440 5.51 11.23 6.02
CA LEU A 440 4.09 10.96 6.23
C LEU A 440 3.94 9.57 6.83
N VAL A 441 3.43 9.52 8.06
CA VAL A 441 3.18 8.29 8.80
C VAL A 441 1.68 8.19 9.04
N ASN A 442 1.04 7.15 8.48
CA ASN A 442 -0.38 6.93 8.69
C ASN A 442 -0.58 5.99 9.90
N GLY A 443 -1.31 6.46 10.92
CA GLY A 443 -1.44 5.78 12.20
C GLY A 443 -1.86 4.30 12.10
N PRO A 444 -2.97 3.97 11.40
CA PRO A 444 -3.40 2.59 11.23
C PRO A 444 -2.38 1.71 10.51
N SER A 445 -1.61 2.29 9.58
CA SER A 445 -0.59 1.56 8.82
C SER A 445 0.63 1.17 9.67
N ILE A 446 0.89 1.87 10.77
CA ILE A 446 1.94 1.46 11.73
C ILE A 446 1.52 0.14 12.41
N ILE A 447 0.26 0.03 12.82
CA ILE A 447 -0.27 -1.12 13.57
C ILE A 447 -0.43 -2.33 12.66
N GLN A 448 -0.90 -2.12 11.42
CA GLN A 448 -1.20 -3.18 10.45
C GLN A 448 0.01 -3.66 9.63
N GLY A 449 1.22 -3.13 9.89
CA GLY A 449 2.40 -3.37 9.07
C GLY A 449 2.67 -4.85 8.78
N VAL A 450 2.70 -5.22 7.49
CA VAL A 450 2.81 -6.61 7.00
C VAL A 450 4.19 -7.24 7.28
N TYR A 451 5.19 -6.46 7.69
CA TYR A 451 6.56 -6.93 7.94
C TYR A 451 7.27 -6.16 9.07
N GLY A 452 6.94 -6.43 10.34
CA GLY A 452 7.80 -6.07 11.47
C GLY A 452 7.10 -5.62 12.76
N ASP A 453 7.91 -5.40 13.79
CA ASP A 453 7.49 -4.86 15.09
C ASP A 453 7.16 -3.35 14.96
N PRO A 454 5.94 -2.89 15.29
CA PRO A 454 5.53 -1.51 15.12
C PRO A 454 6.34 -0.52 15.98
N GLU A 455 6.87 -0.95 17.14
CA GLU A 455 7.76 -0.12 17.97
C GLU A 455 9.05 0.23 17.23
N LYS A 456 9.65 -0.79 16.60
CA LYS A 456 10.89 -0.64 15.83
C LYS A 456 10.69 0.28 14.63
N THR A 457 9.52 0.19 13.99
CA THR A 457 9.15 1.05 12.88
C THR A 457 9.16 2.52 13.30
N ILE A 458 8.56 2.86 14.46
CA ILE A 458 8.61 4.22 15.01
C ILE A 458 10.06 4.66 15.24
N ARG A 459 10.87 3.82 15.89
CA ARG A 459 12.29 4.14 16.14
C ARG A 459 13.07 4.41 14.86
N ASP A 460 12.91 3.55 13.86
CA ASP A 460 13.61 3.68 12.57
C ASP A 460 13.18 4.96 11.83
N ILE A 461 11.90 5.40 11.92
CA ILE A 461 11.42 6.67 11.36
C ILE A 461 12.11 7.86 12.01
N PHE A 462 12.13 7.91 13.35
CA PHE A 462 12.75 9.01 14.09
C PHE A 462 14.27 9.06 13.88
N GLU A 463 14.92 7.91 13.79
CA GLU A 463 16.34 7.84 13.44
C GLU A 463 16.62 8.35 12.02
N ASP A 464 15.82 7.95 11.01
CA ASP A 464 16.00 8.45 9.65
C ASP A 464 15.72 9.96 9.57
N ALA A 465 14.67 10.45 10.22
CA ALA A 465 14.37 11.88 10.27
C ALA A 465 15.50 12.69 10.91
N ARG A 466 16.11 12.19 12.00
CA ARG A 466 17.30 12.80 12.64
C ARG A 466 18.50 12.85 11.69
N ARG A 467 18.73 11.80 10.91
CA ARG A 467 19.84 11.74 9.92
C ARG A 467 19.63 12.71 8.75
N ASN A 468 18.37 12.96 8.38
CA ASN A 468 18.01 13.83 7.26
C ASN A 468 17.57 15.22 7.72
N ALA A 469 17.84 15.63 8.97
CA ALA A 469 17.47 16.95 9.45
C ALA A 469 18.08 18.06 8.55
N PRO A 470 17.33 19.13 8.20
CA PRO A 470 16.01 19.47 8.73
C PRO A 470 14.86 18.62 8.16
N ALA A 471 13.96 18.17 9.03
CA ALA A 471 12.86 17.27 8.67
C ALA A 471 11.58 17.50 9.50
N ILE A 472 10.42 17.24 8.89
CA ILE A 472 9.12 17.19 9.54
C ILE A 472 8.63 15.73 9.54
N ILE A 473 8.26 15.21 10.71
CA ILE A 473 7.52 13.96 10.85
C ILE A 473 6.05 14.30 11.06
N PHE A 474 5.19 13.85 10.16
CA PHE A 474 3.75 14.06 10.22
C PHE A 474 3.03 12.74 10.50
N PHE A 475 2.45 12.61 11.68
CA PHE A 475 1.59 11.49 12.07
C PHE A 475 0.13 11.84 11.74
N ASP A 476 -0.45 11.17 10.75
CA ASP A 476 -1.88 11.27 10.48
C ASP A 476 -2.66 10.23 11.30
N GLU A 477 -3.85 10.61 11.78
CA GLU A 477 -4.70 9.78 12.63
C GLU A 477 -3.95 9.21 13.85
N ILE A 478 -3.22 10.07 14.59
CA ILE A 478 -2.41 9.65 15.74
C ILE A 478 -3.24 8.96 16.85
N ASP A 479 -4.54 9.23 16.91
CA ASP A 479 -5.50 8.58 17.82
C ASP A 479 -5.63 7.08 17.58
N SER A 480 -5.30 6.57 16.38
CA SER A 480 -5.24 5.13 16.16
C SER A 480 -4.03 4.49 16.85
N VAL A 481 -2.92 5.21 16.94
CA VAL A 481 -1.62 4.71 17.45
C VAL A 481 -1.47 4.91 18.94
N ALA A 482 -2.12 5.94 19.48
CA ALA A 482 -2.01 6.29 20.88
C ALA A 482 -3.33 6.77 21.51
N PRO A 483 -4.35 5.89 21.53
CA PRO A 483 -5.55 6.13 22.29
C PRO A 483 -5.25 6.14 23.80
N MET A 484 -6.21 6.64 24.58
CA MET A 484 -6.13 6.74 26.04
C MET A 484 -5.84 5.36 26.67
N ARG A 485 -4.79 5.29 27.50
CA ARG A 485 -4.32 4.05 28.13
C ARG A 485 -5.40 3.43 29.03
N GLY A 486 -5.55 2.10 28.97
CA GLY A 486 -6.36 1.36 29.94
C GLY A 486 -7.22 0.21 29.39
N THR A 487 -7.40 0.10 28.07
CA THR A 487 -8.37 -0.85 27.46
C THR A 487 -7.95 -1.44 26.10
N HIS A 488 -6.70 -1.25 25.67
CA HIS A 488 -6.29 -1.53 24.28
C HIS A 488 -5.15 -2.57 24.15
N ASP A 489 -4.92 -3.02 22.92
CA ASP A 489 -3.92 -4.03 22.54
C ASP A 489 -2.54 -3.71 23.15
N PRO A 490 -1.85 -4.66 23.83
CA PRO A 490 -0.49 -4.47 24.35
C PRO A 490 0.52 -4.00 23.30
N VAL A 491 0.26 -4.23 22.02
CA VAL A 491 1.05 -3.69 20.91
C VAL A 491 0.92 -2.16 20.85
N ILE A 492 -0.30 -1.62 20.95
CA ILE A 492 -0.58 -0.18 20.89
C ILE A 492 0.06 0.55 22.08
N ASP A 493 -0.03 -0.03 23.29
CA ASP A 493 0.59 0.56 24.49
C ASP A 493 2.11 0.67 24.38
N ARG A 494 2.76 -0.35 23.80
CA ARG A 494 4.22 -0.33 23.59
C ARG A 494 4.62 0.64 22.49
N VAL A 495 3.85 0.73 21.41
CA VAL A 495 4.05 1.70 20.33
C VAL A 495 3.88 3.13 20.85
N THR A 496 2.86 3.39 21.67
CA THR A 496 2.64 4.68 22.36
C THR A 496 3.83 5.02 23.27
N SER A 497 4.32 4.04 24.03
CA SER A 497 5.47 4.22 24.92
C SER A 497 6.76 4.52 24.15
N GLN A 498 6.97 3.86 23.01
CA GLN A 498 8.10 4.15 22.13
C GLN A 498 7.99 5.55 21.51
N LEU A 499 6.80 5.97 21.08
CA LEU A 499 6.56 7.31 20.54
C LEU A 499 6.86 8.40 21.58
N LEU A 500 6.40 8.21 22.83
CA LEU A 500 6.75 9.10 23.95
C LEU A 500 8.25 9.12 24.20
N THR A 501 8.93 7.97 24.13
CA THR A 501 10.38 7.90 24.33
C THR A 501 11.15 8.71 23.26
N GLU A 502 10.71 8.66 22.01
CA GLU A 502 11.33 9.47 20.93
C GLU A 502 11.03 10.97 21.08
N LEU A 503 9.86 11.34 21.61
CA LEU A 503 9.50 12.73 21.89
C LEU A 503 10.22 13.29 23.13
N ASP A 504 10.43 12.47 24.16
CA ASP A 504 11.10 12.83 25.42
C ASP A 504 12.61 13.00 25.23
N GLY A 505 13.16 12.38 24.19
CA GLY A 505 14.45 12.74 23.62
C GLY A 505 15.65 12.42 24.53
N PHE A 506 15.97 11.13 24.70
CA PHE A 506 17.34 10.73 25.10
C PHE A 506 18.40 11.14 24.06
N VAL A 507 17.98 11.37 22.81
CA VAL A 507 18.76 11.98 21.73
C VAL A 507 18.09 13.29 21.34
N PRO A 508 18.81 14.42 21.29
CA PRO A 508 18.19 15.70 20.94
C PRO A 508 17.66 15.67 19.50
N LEU A 509 16.36 15.91 19.34
CA LEU A 509 15.72 16.22 18.06
C LEU A 509 16.18 17.61 17.57
N SER A 510 17.41 17.72 17.07
CA SER A 510 17.97 18.94 16.51
C SER A 510 17.55 19.05 15.04
N GLY A 511 16.73 20.05 14.70
CA GLY A 511 16.22 20.24 13.34
C GLY A 511 15.14 19.25 12.90
N VAL A 512 14.54 18.49 13.83
CA VAL A 512 13.38 17.62 13.55
C VAL A 512 12.16 18.16 14.27
N VAL A 513 11.09 18.38 13.52
CA VAL A 513 9.78 18.81 14.04
C VAL A 513 8.78 17.67 13.89
N VAL A 514 8.01 17.40 14.94
CA VAL A 514 6.94 16.40 14.92
C VAL A 514 5.60 17.12 14.90
N ILE A 515 4.78 16.78 13.92
CA ILE A 515 3.40 17.23 13.78
C ILE A 515 2.51 15.99 13.84
N ALA A 516 1.43 16.04 14.59
CA ALA A 516 0.42 14.99 14.61
C ALA A 516 -0.95 15.57 14.28
N SER A 517 -1.78 14.82 13.54
CA SER A 517 -3.18 15.15 13.32
C SER A 517 -4.13 14.13 13.93
N THR A 518 -5.21 14.62 14.51
CA THR A 518 -6.33 13.80 14.98
C THR A 518 -7.66 14.49 14.68
N ASN A 519 -8.71 13.70 14.50
CA ASN A 519 -10.08 14.22 14.46
C ASN A 519 -10.74 14.22 15.85
N ARG A 520 -10.13 13.54 16.82
CA ARG A 520 -10.70 13.25 18.14
C ARG A 520 -9.63 13.45 19.21
N ILE A 521 -9.47 14.68 19.67
CA ILE A 521 -8.47 15.00 20.70
C ILE A 521 -8.81 14.34 22.06
N GLU A 522 -10.09 14.09 22.30
CA GLU A 522 -10.61 13.53 23.56
C GLU A 522 -10.23 12.07 23.80
N VAL A 523 -9.85 11.33 22.75
CA VAL A 523 -9.44 9.92 22.87
C VAL A 523 -7.93 9.75 22.94
N LEU A 524 -7.14 10.82 22.81
CA LEU A 524 -5.68 10.74 22.77
C LEU A 524 -5.08 10.54 24.17
N ASP A 525 -3.98 9.79 24.25
CA ASP A 525 -3.26 9.59 25.51
C ASP A 525 -2.80 10.92 26.13
N ARG A 526 -3.03 11.08 27.44
CA ARG A 526 -2.71 12.32 28.17
C ARG A 526 -1.21 12.63 28.15
N ALA A 527 -0.36 11.62 28.23
CA ALA A 527 1.08 11.81 28.20
C ALA A 527 1.54 12.37 26.84
N LEU A 528 0.90 12.00 25.72
CA LEU A 528 1.22 12.58 24.42
C LEU A 528 0.75 14.03 24.31
N LEU A 529 -0.44 14.35 24.83
CA LEU A 529 -0.93 15.73 24.86
C LEU A 529 0.07 16.67 25.57
N GLU A 530 0.71 16.21 26.65
CA GLU A 530 1.75 16.98 27.34
C GLU A 530 3.04 17.17 26.53
N ARG A 531 3.34 16.26 25.58
CA ARG A 531 4.53 16.34 24.71
C ARG A 531 4.31 17.13 23.44
N PHE A 532 3.06 17.23 22.98
CA PHE A 532 2.68 18.17 21.95
C PHE A 532 2.46 19.57 22.56
N THR A 533 3.56 20.29 22.76
CA THR A 533 3.59 21.58 23.47
C THR A 533 2.66 22.65 22.86
N ARG A 534 2.39 22.57 21.55
CA ARG A 534 1.48 23.48 20.84
C ARG A 534 0.35 22.70 20.18
N THR A 535 -0.89 23.08 20.48
CA THR A 535 -2.10 22.50 19.91
C THR A 535 -2.82 23.54 19.05
N PHE A 536 -3.29 23.15 17.87
CA PHE A 536 -3.98 24.03 16.93
C PHE A 536 -5.30 23.41 16.46
N GLU A 537 -6.38 24.17 16.60
CA GLU A 537 -7.72 23.78 16.16
C GLU A 537 -7.98 24.18 14.71
N PHE A 538 -8.40 23.21 13.91
CA PHE A 538 -8.84 23.41 12.54
C PHE A 538 -10.36 23.36 12.50
N SER A 539 -11.00 24.50 12.25
CA SER A 539 -12.44 24.59 12.07
C SER A 539 -12.81 24.62 10.58
N TYR A 540 -14.10 24.45 10.28
CA TYR A 540 -14.64 24.80 8.96
C TYR A 540 -14.52 26.30 8.69
N PRO A 541 -14.37 26.72 7.42
CA PRO A 541 -14.23 28.12 7.05
C PRO A 541 -15.49 28.89 7.47
N LYS A 542 -15.30 29.87 8.38
CA LYS A 542 -16.40 30.61 9.01
C LYS A 542 -16.77 31.84 8.19
N THR A 543 -15.80 32.44 7.51
CA THR A 543 -15.98 33.69 6.77
C THR A 543 -16.06 33.44 5.27
N ASP A 544 -16.80 34.30 4.58
CA ASP A 544 -16.90 34.28 3.12
C ASP A 544 -15.54 34.53 2.46
N ASP A 545 -14.66 35.29 3.10
CA ASP A 545 -13.32 35.54 2.61
C ASP A 545 -12.45 34.28 2.56
N GLU A 546 -12.51 33.46 3.61
CA GLU A 546 -11.80 32.17 3.64
C GLU A 546 -12.34 31.21 2.57
N LYS A 547 -13.68 31.15 2.42
CA LYS A 547 -14.31 30.35 1.36
C LYS A 547 -13.92 30.86 -0.03
N ARG A 548 -13.90 32.17 -0.24
CA ARG A 548 -13.49 32.81 -1.50
C ARG A 548 -12.05 32.43 -1.86
N GLU A 549 -11.15 32.46 -0.90
CA GLU A 549 -9.75 32.05 -1.09
C GLU A 549 -9.65 30.58 -1.52
N ILE A 550 -10.32 29.67 -0.79
CA ILE A 550 -10.35 28.23 -1.11
C ILE A 550 -10.91 28.00 -2.53
N ILE A 551 -12.05 28.61 -2.86
CA ILE A 551 -12.68 28.50 -4.18
C ILE A 551 -11.74 29.02 -5.26
N SER A 552 -11.10 30.18 -5.05
CA SER A 552 -10.19 30.78 -6.02
C SER A 552 -9.00 29.85 -6.35
N ILE A 553 -8.41 29.21 -5.33
CA ILE A 553 -7.30 28.27 -5.50
C ILE A 553 -7.71 27.06 -6.34
N HIS A 554 -8.88 26.48 -6.04
CA HIS A 554 -9.35 25.30 -6.77
C HIS A 554 -9.87 25.62 -8.18
N LEU A 555 -10.44 26.82 -8.40
CA LEU A 555 -10.89 27.28 -9.71
C LEU A 555 -9.74 27.68 -10.65
N LYS A 556 -8.54 27.99 -10.14
CA LYS A 556 -7.36 28.29 -10.99
C LYS A 556 -7.11 27.22 -12.06
N LYS A 557 -7.43 25.96 -11.77
CA LYS A 557 -7.26 24.81 -12.68
C LYS A 557 -8.21 24.83 -13.88
N TYR A 558 -9.27 25.63 -13.84
CA TYR A 558 -10.36 25.63 -14.81
C TYR A 558 -10.60 27.01 -15.45
N LEU A 559 -9.70 27.97 -15.24
CA LEU A 559 -9.85 29.35 -15.73
C LEU A 559 -10.03 29.45 -17.25
N ASP A 560 -9.43 28.54 -18.00
CA ASP A 560 -9.49 28.45 -19.46
C ASP A 560 -10.84 27.92 -19.98
N VAL A 561 -11.62 27.26 -19.11
CA VAL A 561 -12.87 26.59 -19.47
C VAL A 561 -14.08 27.14 -18.75
N LEU A 562 -13.95 28.10 -17.83
CA LEU A 562 -15.07 28.75 -17.15
C LEU A 562 -15.90 29.59 -18.13
N SER A 563 -17.21 29.63 -17.93
CA SER A 563 -18.06 30.57 -18.67
C SER A 563 -17.91 31.99 -18.10
N ASP A 564 -18.13 33.01 -18.93
CA ASP A 564 -18.06 34.42 -18.51
C ASP A 564 -18.99 34.76 -17.32
N GLU A 565 -20.10 34.02 -17.21
CA GLU A 565 -21.08 34.16 -16.12
C GLU A 565 -20.65 33.49 -14.80
N THR A 566 -19.64 32.61 -14.82
CA THR A 566 -19.23 31.83 -13.64
C THR A 566 -18.01 32.46 -12.99
N THR A 567 -18.26 33.42 -12.11
CA THR A 567 -17.24 34.08 -11.28
C THR A 567 -17.04 33.37 -9.93
N VAL A 568 -15.94 33.65 -9.24
CA VAL A 568 -15.69 33.16 -7.87
C VAL A 568 -16.85 33.53 -6.94
N GLU A 569 -17.38 34.74 -7.09
CA GLU A 569 -18.52 35.25 -6.32
C GLU A 569 -19.80 34.44 -6.57
N SER A 570 -20.10 34.10 -7.83
CA SER A 570 -21.29 33.30 -8.17
C SER A 570 -21.23 31.88 -7.58
N VAL A 571 -20.04 31.26 -7.59
CA VAL A 571 -19.80 29.95 -6.99
C VAL A 571 -19.89 30.04 -5.47
N LEU A 572 -19.34 31.09 -4.86
CA LEU A 572 -19.44 31.35 -3.43
C LEU A 572 -20.91 31.49 -2.98
N GLU A 573 -21.74 32.24 -3.70
CA GLU A 573 -23.17 32.38 -3.41
C GLU A 573 -23.92 31.04 -3.45
N THR A 574 -23.54 30.17 -4.40
CA THR A 574 -24.12 28.83 -4.50
C THR A 574 -23.73 27.99 -3.28
N LEU A 575 -22.46 28.04 -2.86
CA LEU A 575 -21.93 27.26 -1.74
C LEU A 575 -22.29 27.83 -0.36
N ARG A 576 -22.65 29.12 -0.25
CA ARG A 576 -23.10 29.76 1.01
C ARG A 576 -24.29 29.03 1.65
N LYS A 577 -25.09 28.36 0.83
CA LYS A 577 -26.30 27.63 1.27
C LYS A 577 -25.99 26.45 2.20
N LYS A 578 -24.73 25.99 2.28
CA LYS A 578 -24.31 24.87 3.14
C LYS A 578 -23.00 25.15 3.90
N ALA A 579 -22.86 24.54 5.07
CA ALA A 579 -21.60 24.51 5.81
C ALA A 579 -20.71 23.38 5.25
N LEU A 580 -19.75 23.73 4.41
CA LEU A 580 -18.86 22.77 3.74
C LEU A 580 -17.43 22.87 4.26
N SER A 581 -16.75 21.72 4.34
CA SER A 581 -15.31 21.68 4.58
C SER A 581 -14.53 22.11 3.31
N PRO A 582 -13.27 22.59 3.45
CA PRO A 582 -12.44 22.93 2.30
C PRO A 582 -12.29 21.78 1.30
N ARG A 583 -12.10 20.54 1.79
CA ARG A 583 -12.08 19.34 0.93
C ARG A 583 -13.37 19.18 0.14
N ARG A 584 -14.53 19.39 0.78
CA ARG A 584 -15.82 19.30 0.09
C ARG A 584 -16.03 20.40 -0.93
N ILE A 585 -15.57 21.61 -0.66
CA ILE A 585 -15.58 22.68 -1.67
C ILE A 585 -14.76 22.25 -2.90
N ALA A 586 -13.58 21.66 -2.70
CA ALA A 586 -12.77 21.12 -3.80
C ALA A 586 -13.49 19.98 -4.54
N ASP A 587 -14.14 19.05 -3.81
CA ASP A 587 -14.90 17.95 -4.39
C ASP A 587 -16.06 18.46 -5.26
N VAL A 588 -16.81 19.47 -4.82
CA VAL A 588 -17.90 20.10 -5.60
C VAL A 588 -17.37 20.67 -6.91
N ILE A 589 -16.23 21.38 -6.86
CA ILE A 589 -15.62 21.99 -8.06
C ILE A 589 -15.17 20.90 -9.04
N ASN A 590 -14.53 19.84 -8.54
CA ASN A 590 -14.09 18.71 -9.36
C ASN A 590 -15.28 17.95 -9.98
N GLU A 591 -16.33 17.71 -9.19
CA GLU A 591 -17.54 17.02 -9.66
C GLU A 591 -18.28 17.88 -10.70
N ALA A 592 -18.36 19.19 -10.52
CA ALA A 592 -18.92 20.09 -11.53
C ALA A 592 -18.23 19.94 -12.90
N ASN A 593 -16.89 19.87 -12.91
CA ASN A 593 -16.15 19.62 -14.15
C ASN A 593 -16.33 18.18 -14.66
N ARG A 594 -16.47 17.18 -13.78
CA ARG A 594 -16.77 15.80 -14.18
C ARG A 594 -18.13 15.69 -14.85
N LEU A 595 -19.16 16.37 -14.34
CA LEU A 595 -20.49 16.43 -14.96
C LEU A 595 -20.41 17.01 -16.38
N ARG A 596 -19.72 18.14 -16.54
CA ARG A 596 -19.43 18.74 -17.85
C ARG A 596 -18.73 17.75 -18.80
N VAL A 597 -17.74 17.00 -18.32
CA VAL A 597 -17.02 16.00 -19.13
C VAL A 597 -17.93 14.83 -19.54
N LYS A 598 -18.81 14.36 -18.64
CA LYS A 598 -19.80 13.33 -18.96
C LYS A 598 -20.77 13.78 -20.06
N GLU A 599 -21.19 15.04 -20.03
CA GLU A 599 -22.06 15.62 -21.07
C GLU A 599 -21.36 15.67 -22.43
N ILE A 600 -20.07 16.04 -22.46
CA ILE A 600 -19.25 16.03 -23.69
C ILE A 600 -19.06 14.59 -24.21
N ASP A 601 -18.83 13.62 -23.31
CA ASP A 601 -18.70 12.22 -23.70
C ASP A 601 -20.03 11.67 -24.23
N ALA A 602 -21.14 11.93 -23.55
CA ALA A 602 -22.49 11.58 -24.01
C ALA A 602 -22.78 12.15 -25.41
N ALA A 603 -22.43 13.42 -25.64
CA ALA A 603 -22.55 14.05 -26.96
C ALA A 603 -21.76 13.30 -28.05
N ARG A 604 -20.49 12.94 -27.74
CA ARG A 604 -19.62 12.20 -28.67
C ARG A 604 -20.12 10.79 -28.95
N GLN A 605 -20.52 10.05 -27.92
CA GLN A 605 -21.03 8.69 -28.05
C GLN A 605 -22.32 8.66 -28.89
N LEU A 606 -23.20 9.65 -28.70
CA LEU A 606 -24.43 9.78 -29.46
C LEU A 606 -24.16 10.08 -30.94
N ILE A 607 -23.22 10.98 -31.26
CA ILE A 607 -22.78 11.22 -32.65
C ILE A 607 -22.19 9.95 -33.26
N LYS A 608 -21.30 9.28 -32.54
CA LYS A 608 -20.61 8.08 -33.02
C LYS A 608 -21.57 6.95 -33.33
N ALA A 609 -22.58 6.72 -32.49
CA ALA A 609 -23.61 5.72 -32.79
C ALA A 609 -24.43 6.05 -34.03
N MET A 610 -24.72 7.34 -34.26
CA MET A 610 -25.42 7.77 -35.47
C MET A 610 -24.58 7.61 -36.74
N GLU A 611 -23.27 7.86 -36.67
CA GLU A 611 -22.34 7.69 -37.79
C GLU A 611 -22.08 6.22 -38.11
N GLU A 612 -22.00 5.36 -37.09
CA GLU A 612 -21.72 3.93 -37.22
C GLU A 612 -22.98 3.05 -37.36
N GLY A 613 -24.18 3.64 -37.33
CA GLY A 613 -25.46 2.91 -37.45
C GLY A 613 -25.77 1.99 -36.28
N ARG A 614 -25.24 2.27 -35.08
CA ARG A 614 -25.54 1.54 -33.83
C ARG A 614 -26.87 1.99 -33.23
N SER A 615 -27.40 1.21 -32.27
CA SER A 615 -28.64 1.56 -31.55
C SER A 615 -28.48 2.89 -30.79
N VAL A 616 -29.14 3.94 -31.30
CA VAL A 616 -29.15 5.27 -30.68
C VAL A 616 -29.99 5.25 -29.40
N GLU A 617 -31.04 4.42 -29.37
CA GLU A 617 -31.90 4.21 -28.21
C GLU A 617 -31.14 3.60 -27.02
N GLU A 618 -30.21 2.68 -27.26
CA GLU A 618 -29.36 2.11 -26.18
C GLU A 618 -28.45 3.16 -25.56
N ILE A 619 -27.80 3.99 -26.37
CA ILE A 619 -26.93 5.07 -25.85
C ILE A 619 -27.75 6.11 -25.09
N ARG A 620 -28.95 6.47 -25.59
CA ARG A 620 -29.87 7.36 -24.87
C ARG A 620 -30.30 6.80 -23.53
N SER A 621 -30.50 5.48 -23.43
CA SER A 621 -30.80 4.82 -22.16
C SER A 621 -29.64 4.94 -21.15
N ILE A 622 -28.42 4.64 -21.61
CA ILE A 622 -27.21 4.64 -20.77
C ILE A 622 -26.86 6.06 -20.28
N TYR A 623 -26.95 7.06 -21.15
CA TYR A 623 -26.55 8.45 -20.87
C TYR A 623 -27.74 9.39 -20.65
N SER A 624 -28.93 8.86 -20.35
CA SER A 624 -30.19 9.62 -20.23
C SER A 624 -30.05 10.92 -19.43
N ARG A 625 -29.54 10.83 -18.21
CA ARG A 625 -29.35 11.99 -17.31
C ARG A 625 -28.37 13.03 -17.85
N ASP A 626 -27.31 12.59 -18.53
CA ASP A 626 -26.29 13.49 -19.07
C ASP A 626 -26.79 14.18 -20.35
N ILE A 627 -27.57 13.48 -21.16
CA ILE A 627 -28.23 14.01 -22.36
C ILE A 627 -29.32 15.02 -21.98
N GLU A 628 -30.16 14.71 -20.99
CA GLU A 628 -31.17 15.63 -20.46
C GLU A 628 -30.55 16.94 -19.95
N ARG A 629 -29.44 16.81 -19.20
CA ARG A 629 -28.70 17.96 -18.68
C ARG A 629 -28.05 18.78 -19.79
N LEU A 630 -27.43 18.12 -20.77
CA LEU A 630 -26.88 18.75 -21.97
C LEU A 630 -27.97 19.51 -22.74
N ALA A 631 -29.15 18.92 -22.94
CA ALA A 631 -30.30 19.54 -23.59
C ALA A 631 -30.77 20.79 -22.84
N LYS A 632 -30.87 20.71 -21.52
CA LYS A 632 -31.23 21.83 -20.64
C LYS A 632 -30.22 22.97 -20.70
N ILE A 633 -28.92 22.68 -20.72
CA ILE A 633 -27.85 23.70 -20.80
C ILE A 633 -27.79 24.35 -22.19
N LEU A 634 -28.03 23.58 -23.25
CA LEU A 634 -28.09 24.09 -24.62
C LEU A 634 -29.39 24.87 -24.90
N GLY A 635 -30.41 24.73 -24.04
CA GLY A 635 -31.72 25.37 -24.17
C GLY A 635 -32.56 24.80 -25.32
N VAL A 636 -32.39 23.52 -25.63
CA VAL A 636 -33.02 22.85 -26.77
C VAL A 636 -33.68 21.55 -26.31
N ASP A 637 -34.84 21.20 -26.88
CA ASP A 637 -35.50 19.92 -26.61
C ASP A 637 -34.69 18.74 -27.19
N GLU A 638 -34.50 17.69 -26.38
CA GLU A 638 -33.72 16.49 -26.69
C GLU A 638 -34.21 15.79 -27.98
N LYS A 639 -35.51 15.89 -28.28
CA LYS A 639 -36.13 15.26 -29.45
C LYS A 639 -36.09 16.12 -30.71
N SER A 640 -35.59 17.35 -30.62
CA SER A 640 -35.55 18.26 -31.75
C SER A 640 -34.40 17.96 -32.72
N LYS A 641 -34.60 18.29 -34.01
CA LYS A 641 -33.51 18.26 -35.01
C LYS A 641 -32.42 19.30 -34.71
N GLU A 642 -32.76 20.36 -33.98
CA GLU A 642 -31.83 21.41 -33.57
C GLU A 642 -30.82 20.90 -32.54
N PHE A 643 -31.23 20.03 -31.61
CA PHE A 643 -30.35 19.42 -30.61
C PHE A 643 -29.18 18.67 -31.26
N LEU A 644 -29.47 17.86 -32.28
CA LEU A 644 -28.46 17.13 -33.04
C LEU A 644 -27.45 18.05 -33.74
N SER A 645 -27.90 19.20 -34.24
CA SER A 645 -27.02 20.18 -34.88
C SER A 645 -26.08 20.86 -33.88
N ARG A 646 -26.56 21.13 -32.65
CA ARG A 646 -25.76 21.75 -31.58
C ARG A 646 -24.79 20.77 -30.93
N ILE A 647 -25.18 19.51 -30.71
CA ILE A 647 -24.30 18.48 -30.15
C ILE A 647 -23.08 18.24 -31.03
N ARG A 648 -23.22 18.27 -32.37
CA ARG A 648 -22.08 18.14 -33.31
C ARG A 648 -21.02 19.22 -33.13
N GLN A 649 -21.42 20.36 -32.58
CA GLN A 649 -20.50 21.45 -32.30
C GLN A 649 -19.89 21.31 -30.90
N VAL A 650 -20.44 20.51 -29.98
CA VAL A 650 -19.93 20.36 -28.61
C VAL A 650 -18.53 19.74 -28.60
N SER A 651 -17.58 20.48 -28.04
CA SER A 651 -16.20 20.09 -27.86
C SER A 651 -15.64 20.67 -26.55
N PRO A 652 -14.51 20.14 -26.03
CA PRO A 652 -13.92 20.66 -24.81
C PRO A 652 -13.58 22.16 -24.84
N SER A 653 -13.35 22.75 -26.02
CA SER A 653 -12.98 24.15 -26.19
C SER A 653 -14.18 25.11 -26.27
N ASN A 654 -15.39 24.64 -26.58
CA ASN A 654 -16.56 25.51 -26.78
C ASN A 654 -17.76 25.15 -25.90
N TYR A 655 -17.63 24.15 -25.03
CA TYR A 655 -18.60 23.82 -24.00
C TYR A 655 -18.03 24.20 -22.63
N PRO A 656 -18.30 25.41 -22.10
CA PRO A 656 -17.66 25.91 -20.88
C PRO A 656 -18.29 25.33 -19.60
N LEU A 657 -17.54 25.39 -18.51
CA LEU A 657 -17.98 25.09 -17.16
C LEU A 657 -18.84 26.23 -16.62
N ARG A 658 -20.14 25.97 -16.53
CA ARG A 658 -21.19 26.92 -16.08
C ARG A 658 -21.61 26.71 -14.62
N LEU A 659 -22.20 27.74 -14.02
CA LEU A 659 -22.77 27.74 -12.66
C LEU A 659 -23.74 26.58 -12.38
N VAL A 660 -24.53 26.17 -13.38
CA VAL A 660 -25.49 25.04 -13.28
C VAL A 660 -24.79 23.74 -12.88
N HIS A 661 -23.57 23.49 -13.35
CA HIS A 661 -22.82 22.28 -12.98
C HIS A 661 -22.44 22.28 -11.49
N PHE A 662 -22.12 23.45 -10.91
CA PHE A 662 -21.80 23.57 -9.49
C PHE A 662 -23.03 23.38 -8.61
N GLN A 663 -24.19 23.92 -9.04
CA GLN A 663 -25.47 23.70 -8.37
C GLN A 663 -25.83 22.21 -8.35
N GLN A 664 -25.74 21.55 -9.51
CA GLN A 664 -26.05 20.13 -9.63
C GLN A 664 -25.07 19.23 -8.88
N ALA A 665 -23.78 19.58 -8.86
CA ALA A 665 -22.77 18.89 -8.06
C ALA A 665 -23.10 18.99 -6.56
N LEU A 666 -23.46 20.19 -6.08
CA LEU A 666 -23.87 20.40 -4.69
C LEU A 666 -25.14 19.61 -4.32
N GLU A 667 -26.11 19.52 -5.24
CA GLU A 667 -27.33 18.74 -5.07
C GLU A 667 -27.04 17.23 -4.99
N SER A 668 -26.20 16.70 -5.89
CA SER A 668 -25.82 15.28 -5.88
C SER A 668 -25.07 14.85 -4.61
N LEU A 669 -24.28 15.76 -4.02
CA LEU A 669 -23.61 15.52 -2.74
C LEU A 669 -24.60 15.51 -1.55
N SER A 670 -25.74 16.20 -1.67
CA SER A 670 -26.85 16.12 -0.69
C SER A 670 -27.54 14.77 -0.68
N GLU A 671 -27.59 14.07 -1.83
CA GLU A 671 -28.15 12.72 -1.89
C GLU A 671 -27.21 11.71 -1.23
N GLU A 672 -25.89 11.90 -1.33
CA GLU A 672 -24.91 11.14 -0.55
C GLU A 672 -25.00 11.45 0.95
N GLU A 673 -25.27 12.71 1.34
CA GLU A 673 -25.62 13.08 2.71
C GLU A 673 -26.92 12.42 3.11
N ALA A 674 -27.98 12.44 2.30
CA ALA A 674 -29.22 11.74 2.60
C ALA A 674 -29.05 10.22 2.65
N VAL A 675 -28.07 9.63 1.94
CA VAL A 675 -27.75 8.19 2.01
C VAL A 675 -26.82 7.87 3.18
N SER A 676 -25.95 8.79 3.60
CA SER A 676 -25.09 8.66 4.79
C SER A 676 -25.85 8.98 6.08
N GLU A 677 -26.76 9.94 6.01
CA GLU A 677 -27.70 10.38 7.03
C GLU A 677 -28.88 9.41 7.06
N ALA A 678 -29.35 8.86 5.94
CA ALA A 678 -30.20 7.66 5.95
C ALA A 678 -29.43 6.43 6.44
N ARG A 679 -28.14 6.23 6.13
CA ARG A 679 -27.36 5.12 6.73
C ARG A 679 -27.22 5.29 8.23
N THR A 680 -26.93 6.49 8.72
CA THR A 680 -26.85 6.78 10.16
C THR A 680 -28.21 6.92 10.83
N MET A 681 -29.29 7.24 10.09
CA MET A 681 -30.68 7.20 10.55
C MET A 681 -31.21 5.76 10.52
N ILE A 682 -30.80 4.92 9.58
CA ILE A 682 -31.09 3.48 9.48
C ILE A 682 -30.32 2.73 10.58
N GLU A 683 -29.07 3.08 10.85
CA GLU A 683 -28.33 2.64 12.05
C GLU A 683 -29.01 3.12 13.35
N LYS A 684 -29.77 4.22 13.31
CA LYS A 684 -30.62 4.68 14.43
C LYS A 684 -32.04 4.10 14.44
N SER A 685 -32.53 3.46 13.37
CA SER A 685 -33.97 3.14 13.18
C SER A 685 -34.32 1.66 13.13
N VAL A 686 -33.39 0.72 13.37
CA VAL A 686 -33.72 -0.72 13.39
C VAL A 686 -34.29 -1.17 14.75
N ARG A 687 -34.22 -0.32 15.78
CA ARG A 687 -34.62 -0.67 17.16
C ARG A 687 -35.68 0.30 17.66
N GLU A 688 -36.92 -0.20 17.78
CA GLU A 688 -38.05 0.53 18.36
C GLU A 688 -37.98 0.46 19.90
N GLU A 689 -38.22 1.57 20.60
CA GLU A 689 -38.19 1.62 22.08
C GLU A 689 -39.36 0.85 22.72
N THR A 690 -40.40 0.53 21.95
CA THR A 690 -41.59 -0.16 22.42
C THR A 690 -41.40 -1.68 22.42
N PRO A 691 -41.70 -2.39 23.52
CA PRO A 691 -41.68 -3.84 23.54
C PRO A 691 -42.75 -4.45 22.62
N GLU A 692 -42.34 -5.34 21.73
CA GLU A 692 -43.19 -5.99 20.73
C GLU A 692 -43.17 -7.52 20.84
N ILE A 693 -44.17 -8.15 20.24
CA ILE A 693 -44.32 -9.60 20.18
C ILE A 693 -43.60 -10.09 18.93
N GLY A 694 -42.80 -11.15 19.05
CA GLY A 694 -42.12 -11.78 17.93
C GLY A 694 -40.87 -11.05 17.45
N LYS A 695 -40.46 -9.94 18.07
CA LYS A 695 -39.23 -9.22 17.75
C LYS A 695 -38.17 -9.37 18.84
N SER A 696 -36.94 -9.70 18.46
CA SER A 696 -35.79 -9.76 19.37
C SER A 696 -34.52 -9.19 18.72
N TYR A 697 -33.46 -8.98 19.49
CA TYR A 697 -32.25 -8.30 19.03
C TYR A 697 -31.01 -9.17 19.24
N GLY A 698 -30.35 -9.55 18.14
CA GLY A 698 -29.20 -10.46 18.14
C GLY A 698 -27.92 -9.80 17.63
N LEU A 699 -26.77 -10.19 18.20
CA LEU A 699 -25.45 -9.78 17.68
C LEU A 699 -25.00 -10.72 16.55
N VAL A 700 -24.70 -10.11 15.41
CA VAL A 700 -24.39 -10.80 14.16
C VAL A 700 -23.09 -10.25 13.58
N ALA A 701 -22.35 -11.08 12.84
CA ALA A 701 -21.13 -10.67 12.14
C ALA A 701 -21.39 -10.51 10.63
N ILE A 702 -20.85 -9.43 10.06
CA ILE A 702 -20.87 -9.09 8.64
C ILE A 702 -19.42 -9.16 8.12
N GLY A 703 -19.18 -9.85 7.00
CA GLY A 703 -17.87 -9.89 6.33
C GLY A 703 -17.17 -11.25 6.30
N ALA A 704 -16.12 -11.36 5.48
CA ALA A 704 -15.30 -12.56 5.33
C ALA A 704 -14.31 -12.74 6.50
N VAL A 705 -13.78 -13.95 6.67
CA VAL A 705 -12.80 -14.30 7.71
C VAL A 705 -11.58 -13.37 7.62
N GLY A 706 -11.47 -12.43 8.57
CA GLY A 706 -10.39 -11.43 8.65
C GLY A 706 -10.87 -9.97 8.69
N GLU A 707 -12.10 -9.67 8.24
CA GLU A 707 -12.72 -8.33 8.23
C GLU A 707 -14.15 -8.39 8.81
N GLN A 708 -14.32 -8.96 10.01
CA GLN A 708 -15.64 -9.09 10.63
C GLN A 708 -16.03 -7.82 11.38
N SER A 709 -16.92 -7.01 10.79
CA SER A 709 -17.65 -5.95 11.51
C SER A 709 -18.91 -6.55 12.12
N GLY A 710 -19.18 -6.32 13.40
CA GLY A 710 -20.42 -6.80 14.02
C GLY A 710 -21.53 -5.77 13.97
N LEU A 711 -22.77 -6.24 14.10
CA LEU A 711 -23.97 -5.42 14.09
C LEU A 711 -25.03 -6.04 15.03
N VAL A 712 -25.85 -5.21 15.67
CA VAL A 712 -27.11 -5.63 16.28
C VAL A 712 -28.19 -5.73 15.18
N SER A 713 -28.68 -6.93 14.91
CA SER A 713 -29.77 -7.18 13.97
C SER A 713 -31.08 -7.36 14.73
N ALA A 714 -32.17 -6.79 14.21
CA ALA A 714 -33.51 -7.17 14.65
C ALA A 714 -33.90 -8.49 13.97
N VAL A 715 -34.53 -9.38 14.74
CA VAL A 715 -35.07 -10.65 14.28
C VAL A 715 -36.57 -10.60 14.52
N GLU A 716 -37.34 -10.68 13.44
CA GLU A 716 -38.79 -10.69 13.46
C GLU A 716 -39.31 -12.07 13.08
N VAL A 717 -40.21 -12.60 13.90
CA VAL A 717 -40.80 -13.93 13.73
C VAL A 717 -42.31 -13.78 13.59
N ILE A 718 -42.81 -14.16 12.43
CA ILE A 718 -44.22 -14.19 12.08
C ILE A 718 -44.67 -15.65 12.03
N ILE A 719 -45.80 -15.94 12.64
CA ILE A 719 -46.29 -17.31 12.75
C ILE A 719 -47.67 -17.42 12.11
N ASN A 720 -47.83 -18.43 11.26
CA ASN A 720 -49.12 -18.85 10.73
C ASN A 720 -49.60 -20.10 11.48
N PRO A 721 -50.66 -20.02 12.29
CA PRO A 721 -51.15 -21.14 13.10
C PRO A 721 -51.80 -22.27 12.28
N ASP A 722 -52.26 -22.00 11.06
CA ASP A 722 -52.95 -22.95 10.17
C ASP A 722 -52.01 -23.52 9.07
N GLY A 723 -50.79 -23.87 9.46
CA GLY A 723 -49.71 -24.30 8.56
C GLY A 723 -49.52 -25.82 8.44
N LYS A 724 -48.36 -26.20 7.90
CA LYS A 724 -47.88 -27.59 7.81
C LYS A 724 -46.64 -27.86 8.69
N GLY A 725 -46.21 -26.89 9.48
CA GLY A 725 -44.98 -27.00 10.30
C GLY A 725 -43.73 -26.51 9.56
N LEU A 726 -43.88 -25.62 8.59
CA LEU A 726 -42.80 -25.08 7.78
C LEU A 726 -42.04 -23.99 8.53
N VAL A 727 -40.72 -24.13 8.70
CA VAL A 727 -39.85 -23.05 9.17
C VAL A 727 -39.13 -22.46 7.97
N ARG A 728 -39.22 -21.14 7.75
CA ARG A 728 -38.58 -20.46 6.61
C ARG A 728 -38.03 -19.10 7.04
N VAL A 729 -36.73 -18.90 6.87
CA VAL A 729 -36.12 -17.57 6.90
C VAL A 729 -36.55 -16.80 5.64
N VAL A 730 -36.76 -15.49 5.70
CA VAL A 730 -37.22 -14.61 4.59
C VAL A 730 -36.25 -13.41 4.48
N GLY A 731 -36.01 -12.86 3.28
CA GLY A 731 -35.11 -11.70 3.04
C GLY A 731 -33.85 -11.99 2.20
N SER A 732 -32.98 -11.00 1.97
CA SER A 732 -31.73 -11.15 1.19
C SER A 732 -30.63 -11.94 1.92
N GLU A 733 -30.80 -12.18 3.23
CA GLU A 733 -29.81 -12.73 4.17
C GLU A 733 -29.95 -14.24 4.42
N HIS A 734 -30.61 -14.99 3.53
CA HIS A 734 -30.78 -16.44 3.71
C HIS A 734 -29.44 -17.19 3.71
N GLY A 735 -29.02 -17.69 4.87
CA GLY A 735 -27.90 -18.60 5.05
C GLY A 735 -28.35 -19.94 5.62
N GLU A 736 -27.76 -21.05 5.13
CA GLU A 736 -28.07 -22.42 5.58
C GLU A 736 -27.89 -22.60 7.09
N SER A 737 -26.92 -21.93 7.70
CA SER A 737 -26.66 -21.98 9.15
C SER A 737 -27.76 -21.32 10.00
N ILE A 738 -28.39 -20.27 9.46
CA ILE A 738 -29.46 -19.54 10.14
C ILE A 738 -30.75 -20.35 10.08
N GLN A 739 -31.04 -20.92 8.90
CA GLN A 739 -32.16 -21.83 8.69
C GLN A 739 -32.05 -23.06 9.61
N ALA A 740 -30.88 -23.69 9.71
CA ALA A 740 -30.67 -24.81 10.63
C ALA A 740 -30.87 -24.43 12.11
N SER A 741 -30.39 -23.24 12.53
CA SER A 741 -30.58 -22.77 13.91
C SER A 741 -32.06 -22.48 14.23
N ALA A 742 -32.82 -21.99 13.24
CA ALA A 742 -34.25 -21.77 13.37
C ALA A 742 -35.04 -23.08 13.49
N GLU A 743 -34.69 -24.09 12.69
CA GLU A 743 -35.28 -25.43 12.76
C GLU A 743 -34.99 -26.10 14.11
N ASP A 744 -33.75 -26.02 14.59
CA ASP A 744 -33.34 -26.54 15.89
C ASP A 744 -34.11 -25.88 17.05
N ALA A 745 -34.30 -24.56 17.00
CA ALA A 745 -35.12 -23.84 17.97
C ALA A 745 -36.59 -24.30 17.93
N PHE A 746 -37.17 -24.45 16.73
CA PHE A 746 -38.55 -24.89 16.57
C PHE A 746 -38.78 -26.33 17.07
N ILE A 747 -37.84 -27.23 16.81
CA ILE A 747 -37.87 -28.61 17.32
C ILE A 747 -37.85 -28.62 18.84
N TYR A 748 -36.93 -27.86 19.44
CA TYR A 748 -36.82 -27.79 20.89
C TYR A 748 -38.09 -27.20 21.53
N ILE A 749 -38.61 -26.08 21.01
CA ILE A 749 -39.83 -25.44 21.54
C ILE A 749 -41.04 -26.38 21.42
N ASN A 750 -41.17 -27.12 20.32
CA ASN A 750 -42.21 -28.14 20.18
C ASN A 750 -42.05 -29.28 21.19
N SER A 751 -40.81 -29.73 21.47
CA SER A 751 -40.58 -30.80 22.44
C SER A 751 -41.05 -30.43 23.85
N VAL A 752 -40.80 -29.18 24.29
CA VAL A 752 -41.18 -28.71 25.65
C VAL A 752 -42.65 -28.32 25.77
N SER A 753 -43.29 -27.97 24.65
CA SER A 753 -44.72 -27.62 24.54
C SER A 753 -45.63 -28.82 24.23
N LYS A 754 -45.12 -30.06 24.30
CA LYS A 754 -45.86 -31.29 23.96
C LYS A 754 -46.37 -31.32 22.50
N TRP A 755 -45.56 -30.80 21.57
CA TRP A 755 -45.80 -30.80 20.12
C TRP A 755 -47.05 -30.04 19.69
N ARG A 756 -47.49 -29.07 20.50
CA ARG A 756 -48.66 -28.25 20.23
C ARG A 756 -48.56 -27.48 18.92
N PHE A 757 -47.39 -26.94 18.61
CA PHE A 757 -47.15 -26.04 17.48
C PHE A 757 -46.67 -26.76 16.23
N ARG A 758 -46.78 -28.09 16.17
CA ARG A 758 -46.25 -28.92 15.06
C ARG A 758 -46.80 -28.56 13.68
N ASN A 759 -47.98 -27.95 13.62
CA ASN A 759 -48.65 -27.55 12.39
C ASN A 759 -48.50 -26.03 12.13
N TYR A 760 -47.66 -25.31 12.87
CA TYR A 760 -47.54 -23.85 12.69
C TYR A 760 -46.41 -23.58 11.69
N ASP A 761 -46.67 -22.74 10.68
CA ASP A 761 -45.61 -22.25 9.82
C ASP A 761 -44.95 -21.02 10.46
N VAL A 762 -43.63 -20.98 10.47
CA VAL A 762 -42.82 -19.95 11.13
C VAL A 762 -41.97 -19.26 10.07
N PHE A 763 -42.23 -17.97 9.86
CA PHE A 763 -41.48 -17.09 8.97
C PHE A 763 -40.56 -16.18 9.78
N ILE A 764 -39.28 -16.11 9.41
CA ILE A 764 -38.27 -15.37 10.18
C ILE A 764 -37.61 -14.37 9.26
N GLU A 765 -37.75 -13.07 9.52
CA GLU A 765 -37.02 -12.02 8.81
C GLU A 765 -35.89 -11.50 9.69
N LEU A 766 -34.66 -11.55 9.20
CA LEU A 766 -33.55 -10.81 9.79
C LEU A 766 -33.52 -9.42 9.15
N VAL A 767 -33.90 -8.42 9.93
CA VAL A 767 -33.89 -7.03 9.49
C VAL A 767 -32.48 -6.49 9.73
N THR A 768 -31.66 -6.55 8.67
CA THR A 768 -30.34 -5.93 8.63
C THR A 768 -30.38 -4.62 7.81
N PRO A 769 -29.51 -3.63 8.13
CA PRO A 769 -29.26 -2.47 7.29
C PRO A 769 -28.74 -2.80 5.88
N ALA A 770 -28.37 -4.06 5.64
CA ALA A 770 -27.79 -4.55 4.39
C ALA A 770 -28.84 -4.94 3.32
N LYS A 771 -30.09 -4.42 3.41
CA LYS A 771 -31.10 -4.53 2.35
C LYS A 771 -30.56 -3.83 1.08
N GLY A 772 -29.94 -4.62 0.19
CA GLY A 772 -29.32 -4.14 -1.06
C GLY A 772 -27.83 -4.49 -1.25
N MET A 773 -27.18 -5.22 -0.34
CA MET A 773 -25.84 -5.76 -0.62
C MET A 773 -25.95 -7.00 -1.52
N GLU A 774 -25.37 -6.93 -2.73
CA GLU A 774 -25.29 -8.09 -3.62
C GLU A 774 -24.40 -9.18 -3.03
N LYS A 775 -24.82 -10.44 -3.19
CA LYS A 775 -24.02 -11.62 -2.86
C LYS A 775 -22.67 -11.54 -3.58
N LEU A 776 -21.58 -11.46 -2.83
CA LEU A 776 -20.22 -11.52 -3.37
C LEU A 776 -19.99 -12.86 -4.09
N GLN A 777 -19.92 -12.83 -5.42
CA GLN A 777 -19.50 -13.97 -6.24
C GLN A 777 -17.97 -14.03 -6.30
N LEU A 778 -17.37 -14.99 -5.60
CA LEU A 778 -15.93 -15.23 -5.68
C LEU A 778 -15.57 -16.16 -6.85
N ARG A 779 -16.50 -17.02 -7.29
CA ARG A 779 -16.41 -17.93 -8.46
C ARG A 779 -17.82 -18.22 -9.00
N PRO A 780 -17.99 -18.67 -10.26
CA PRO A 780 -19.28 -19.13 -10.76
C PRO A 780 -19.84 -20.24 -9.84
N GLY A 781 -20.96 -19.98 -9.17
CA GLY A 781 -21.68 -20.98 -8.37
C GLY A 781 -21.41 -20.98 -6.85
N ILE A 782 -20.56 -20.11 -6.29
CA ILE A 782 -20.36 -20.00 -4.83
C ILE A 782 -20.59 -18.54 -4.39
N SER A 783 -21.64 -18.33 -3.61
CA SER A 783 -21.99 -17.04 -3.00
C SER A 783 -21.95 -17.12 -1.48
N TYR A 784 -21.31 -16.16 -0.81
CA TYR A 784 -21.49 -15.99 0.64
C TYR A 784 -22.73 -15.13 0.93
N PRO A 785 -23.54 -15.46 1.95
CA PRO A 785 -24.54 -14.55 2.46
C PRO A 785 -23.87 -13.30 3.08
N PRO A 786 -24.48 -12.10 2.99
CA PRO A 786 -23.95 -10.88 3.59
C PRO A 786 -23.78 -11.00 5.12
N VAL A 787 -24.67 -11.77 5.74
CA VAL A 787 -24.61 -12.18 7.14
C VAL A 787 -24.08 -13.60 7.29
N SER A 788 -23.07 -13.80 8.14
CA SER A 788 -22.55 -15.14 8.44
C SER A 788 -22.77 -15.52 9.92
N GLY A 789 -23.48 -16.61 10.15
CA GLY A 789 -23.15 -17.54 11.24
C GLY A 789 -24.28 -18.00 12.18
N PRO A 790 -23.94 -18.94 13.10
CA PRO A 790 -24.86 -19.47 14.13
C PRO A 790 -25.24 -18.48 15.24
N SER A 791 -24.62 -17.30 15.30
CA SER A 791 -24.70 -16.42 16.47
C SER A 791 -26.03 -15.67 16.64
N ALA A 792 -26.85 -15.63 15.58
CA ALA A 792 -28.22 -15.14 15.64
C ALA A 792 -29.21 -16.18 16.20
N GLY A 793 -28.78 -17.45 16.37
CA GLY A 793 -29.65 -18.55 16.78
C GLY A 793 -30.40 -18.25 18.08
N LEU A 794 -29.70 -17.74 19.10
CA LEU A 794 -30.32 -17.41 20.39
C LEU A 794 -31.47 -16.39 20.27
N ALA A 795 -31.26 -15.33 19.48
CA ALA A 795 -32.27 -14.31 19.21
C ALA A 795 -33.48 -14.90 18.48
N ILE A 796 -33.24 -15.70 17.44
CA ILE A 796 -34.30 -16.40 16.70
C ILE A 796 -35.17 -17.24 17.63
N GLY A 797 -34.57 -18.01 18.53
CA GLY A 797 -35.31 -18.83 19.49
C GLY A 797 -36.17 -18.00 20.45
N VAL A 798 -35.64 -16.87 20.97
CA VAL A 798 -36.38 -16.00 21.88
C VAL A 798 -37.53 -15.28 21.17
N ALA A 799 -37.32 -14.76 19.96
CA ALA A 799 -38.38 -14.19 19.13
C ALA A 799 -39.47 -15.22 18.80
N MET A 800 -39.08 -16.47 18.54
CA MET A 800 -40.04 -17.56 18.27
C MET A 800 -40.88 -17.90 19.50
N ILE A 801 -40.28 -17.97 20.69
CA ILE A 801 -41.03 -18.15 21.96
C ILE A 801 -41.98 -16.98 22.19
N SER A 802 -41.51 -15.75 21.97
CA SER A 802 -42.34 -14.54 22.05
C SER A 802 -43.57 -14.62 21.14
N ALA A 803 -43.38 -14.93 19.86
CA ALA A 803 -44.46 -15.05 18.88
C ALA A 803 -45.43 -16.21 19.19
N LEU A 804 -44.94 -17.32 19.75
CA LEU A 804 -45.77 -18.48 20.12
C LEU A 804 -46.55 -18.31 21.43
N THR A 805 -46.09 -17.42 22.33
CA THR A 805 -46.70 -17.19 23.64
C THR A 805 -47.47 -15.87 23.73
N GLY A 806 -47.25 -14.95 22.79
CA GLY A 806 -47.80 -13.59 22.84
C GLY A 806 -47.11 -12.68 23.85
N LEU A 807 -45.98 -13.10 24.43
CA LEU A 807 -45.23 -12.33 25.41
C LEU A 807 -44.28 -11.36 24.70
N LYS A 808 -44.17 -10.13 25.21
CA LYS A 808 -43.30 -9.09 24.64
C LYS A 808 -41.85 -9.29 25.05
N VAL A 809 -40.91 -9.00 24.16
CA VAL A 809 -39.47 -9.02 24.45
C VAL A 809 -39.02 -7.64 24.91
N ASP A 810 -38.16 -7.58 25.93
CA ASP A 810 -37.52 -6.36 26.39
C ASP A 810 -36.56 -5.82 25.31
N PRO A 811 -36.84 -4.62 24.75
CA PRO A 811 -36.05 -4.07 23.66
C PRO A 811 -34.68 -3.58 24.12
N THR A 812 -34.33 -3.61 25.41
CA THR A 812 -32.98 -3.27 25.91
C THR A 812 -32.04 -4.47 26.02
N VAL A 813 -32.57 -5.68 25.82
CA VAL A 813 -31.79 -6.93 25.88
C VAL A 813 -31.24 -7.27 24.50
N ILE A 814 -29.93 -7.46 24.41
CA ILE A 814 -29.25 -8.02 23.24
C ILE A 814 -28.69 -9.40 23.57
N MET A 815 -28.56 -10.26 22.57
CA MET A 815 -28.10 -11.63 22.80
C MET A 815 -27.26 -12.20 21.67
N THR A 816 -26.47 -13.21 21.99
CA THR A 816 -25.68 -13.95 21.00
C THR A 816 -25.52 -15.40 21.43
N GLY A 817 -25.48 -16.33 20.48
CA GLY A 817 -25.34 -17.75 20.78
C GLY A 817 -25.90 -18.63 19.68
N ALA A 818 -25.33 -19.83 19.54
CA ALA A 818 -25.89 -20.87 18.69
C ALA A 818 -26.88 -21.71 19.50
N ILE A 819 -28.03 -22.07 18.92
CA ILE A 819 -29.00 -22.99 19.55
C ILE A 819 -28.84 -24.36 18.91
N THR A 820 -28.94 -25.41 19.72
CA THR A 820 -29.06 -26.80 19.25
C THR A 820 -30.49 -27.33 19.40
N ALA A 821 -30.83 -28.42 18.73
CA ALA A 821 -32.11 -29.12 18.88
C ALA A 821 -32.43 -29.60 20.32
N LYS A 822 -31.44 -29.63 21.22
CA LYS A 822 -31.63 -29.90 22.66
C LYS A 822 -31.93 -28.65 23.50
N GLY A 823 -31.95 -27.47 22.87
CA GLY A 823 -32.15 -26.18 23.51
C GLY A 823 -30.92 -25.65 24.26
N GLU A 824 -29.74 -26.24 24.04
CA GLU A 824 -28.49 -25.76 24.63
C GLU A 824 -27.97 -24.54 23.88
N VAL A 825 -27.37 -23.60 24.62
CA VAL A 825 -26.75 -22.40 24.04
C VAL A 825 -25.25 -22.64 23.89
N TRP A 826 -24.80 -22.80 22.65
CA TRP A 826 -23.42 -23.10 22.29
C TRP A 826 -22.59 -21.83 22.05
N PRO A 827 -21.27 -21.92 22.28
CA PRO A 827 -20.38 -20.78 22.14
C PRO A 827 -20.26 -20.30 20.70
N VAL A 828 -20.00 -19.00 20.56
CA VAL A 828 -19.85 -18.33 19.27
C VAL A 828 -18.53 -17.57 19.20
N GLY A 829 -17.93 -17.50 18.02
CA GLY A 829 -16.72 -16.73 17.76
C GLY A 829 -17.00 -15.22 17.64
N GLY A 830 -15.94 -14.41 17.67
CA GLY A 830 -16.04 -12.94 17.55
C GLY A 830 -16.52 -12.24 18.82
N LEU A 831 -16.20 -12.83 19.99
CA LEU A 831 -16.41 -12.24 21.32
C LEU A 831 -15.08 -12.09 22.08
N ASP A 832 -13.96 -12.26 21.38
CA ASP A 832 -12.59 -12.19 21.85
C ASP A 832 -11.79 -11.08 21.15
N HIS A 833 -10.59 -10.79 21.66
CA HIS A 833 -9.70 -9.72 21.19
C HIS A 833 -9.32 -9.81 19.70
N ARG A 834 -9.50 -10.97 19.05
CA ARG A 834 -9.21 -11.18 17.62
C ARG A 834 -10.38 -10.89 16.69
N GLY A 835 -11.57 -10.61 17.24
CA GLY A 835 -12.79 -10.36 16.49
C GLY A 835 -13.79 -9.50 17.26
N MET A 836 -13.39 -8.29 17.67
CA MET A 836 -14.21 -7.39 18.51
C MET A 836 -15.50 -6.89 17.87
N GLY A 837 -15.75 -7.16 16.57
CA GLY A 837 -16.91 -6.61 15.86
C GLY A 837 -18.25 -6.74 16.60
N LYS A 838 -18.55 -7.87 17.26
CA LYS A 838 -19.81 -8.04 18.01
C LYS A 838 -19.84 -7.28 19.34
N ILE A 839 -18.70 -7.16 20.01
CA ILE A 839 -18.57 -6.39 21.24
C ILE A 839 -18.65 -4.89 20.92
N ASP A 840 -18.02 -4.46 19.84
CA ASP A 840 -18.11 -3.08 19.33
C ASP A 840 -19.54 -2.72 18.95
N ALA A 841 -20.26 -3.66 18.32
CA ALA A 841 -21.69 -3.50 18.03
C ALA A 841 -22.53 -3.35 19.30
N ALA A 842 -22.26 -4.15 20.34
CA ALA A 842 -22.92 -4.04 21.64
C ALA A 842 -22.61 -2.71 22.33
N LEU A 843 -21.35 -2.24 22.26
CA LEU A 843 -20.90 -0.97 22.85
C LEU A 843 -21.35 0.27 22.08
N ALA A 844 -21.65 0.13 20.79
CA ALA A 844 -22.17 1.20 19.93
C ALA A 844 -23.69 1.37 20.06
N ASP A 845 -24.40 0.33 20.52
CA ASP A 845 -25.85 0.35 20.71
C ASP A 845 -26.24 1.21 21.94
N LYS A 846 -27.13 2.18 21.74
CA LYS A 846 -27.56 3.13 22.77
C LYS A 846 -28.60 2.56 23.74
N TYR A 847 -29.35 1.55 23.30
CA TYR A 847 -30.50 0.97 24.01
C TYR A 847 -30.12 -0.28 24.79
N ALA A 848 -29.01 -0.92 24.44
CA ALA A 848 -28.48 -2.07 25.15
C ALA A 848 -28.25 -1.73 26.64
N ARG A 849 -28.88 -2.52 27.50
CA ARG A 849 -28.69 -2.52 28.96
C ARG A 849 -28.32 -3.89 29.49
N LYS A 850 -28.65 -4.94 28.75
CA LYS A 850 -28.33 -6.33 29.09
C LYS A 850 -27.83 -7.09 27.88
N LEU A 851 -26.76 -7.86 28.05
CA LEU A 851 -26.21 -8.75 27.03
C LEU A 851 -26.23 -10.20 27.53
N LEU A 852 -26.98 -11.06 26.84
CA LEU A 852 -27.00 -12.50 27.08
C LEU A 852 -25.95 -13.21 26.21
N VAL A 853 -25.08 -13.98 26.85
CA VAL A 853 -23.98 -14.71 26.20
C VAL A 853 -23.94 -16.18 26.63
N PRO A 854 -23.43 -17.09 25.79
CA PRO A 854 -23.23 -18.48 26.18
C PRO A 854 -22.31 -18.56 27.39
N LYS A 855 -22.59 -19.46 28.35
CA LYS A 855 -21.79 -19.61 29.58
C LYS A 855 -20.28 -19.75 29.33
N PHE A 856 -19.90 -20.50 28.29
CA PHE A 856 -18.50 -20.67 27.90
C PHE A 856 -17.86 -19.36 27.41
N ASN A 857 -18.58 -18.56 26.60
CA ASN A 857 -18.10 -17.24 26.19
C ASN A 857 -18.03 -16.28 27.36
N TYR A 858 -18.96 -16.34 28.32
CA TYR A 858 -18.93 -15.52 29.52
C TYR A 858 -17.66 -15.76 30.36
N GLU A 859 -17.30 -17.02 30.58
CA GLU A 859 -16.06 -17.37 31.30
C GLU A 859 -14.81 -16.87 30.56
N SER A 860 -14.80 -17.00 29.22
CA SER A 860 -13.75 -16.44 28.37
C SER A 860 -13.68 -14.90 28.45
N MET A 861 -14.83 -14.21 28.36
CA MET A 861 -14.92 -12.75 28.45
C MET A 861 -14.50 -12.23 29.83
N LYS A 862 -14.78 -12.99 30.89
CA LYS A 862 -14.33 -12.68 32.26
C LYS A 862 -12.81 -12.75 32.38
N SER A 863 -12.19 -13.76 31.77
CA SER A 863 -10.72 -13.88 31.74
C SER A 863 -10.04 -12.74 30.98
N LEU A 864 -10.75 -12.14 30.01
CA LEU A 864 -10.26 -11.09 29.12
C LEU A 864 -10.67 -9.66 29.56
N LYS A 865 -11.32 -9.50 30.73
CA LYS A 865 -11.87 -8.21 31.23
C LYS A 865 -12.85 -7.50 30.30
N ILE A 866 -13.46 -8.21 29.36
CA ILE A 866 -14.43 -7.63 28.40
C ILE A 866 -15.74 -7.29 29.11
N ILE A 867 -16.10 -8.04 30.15
CA ILE A 867 -17.28 -7.79 30.98
C ILE A 867 -17.17 -6.42 31.65
N ASP A 868 -16.01 -6.09 32.21
CA ASP A 868 -15.74 -4.80 32.86
C ASP A 868 -15.97 -3.61 31.90
N VAL A 869 -15.61 -3.78 30.62
CA VAL A 869 -15.80 -2.76 29.57
C VAL A 869 -17.28 -2.56 29.27
N LEU A 870 -18.05 -3.63 29.16
CA LEU A 870 -19.50 -3.57 28.92
C LEU A 870 -20.25 -2.98 30.12
N GLU A 871 -19.87 -3.37 31.34
CA GLU A 871 -20.44 -2.85 32.58
C GLU A 871 -20.12 -1.36 32.77
N SER A 872 -18.95 -0.89 32.34
CA SER A 872 -18.60 0.54 32.38
C SER A 872 -19.52 1.43 31.54
N LYS A 873 -20.17 0.86 30.50
CA LYS A 873 -21.21 1.52 29.70
C LYS A 873 -22.64 1.25 30.19
N GLY A 874 -22.80 0.58 31.32
CA GLY A 874 -24.11 0.23 31.88
C GLY A 874 -24.78 -0.97 31.19
N ILE A 875 -24.01 -1.83 30.51
CA ILE A 875 -24.51 -3.08 29.92
C ILE A 875 -24.16 -4.24 30.85
N THR A 876 -25.18 -4.84 31.46
CA THR A 876 -25.01 -6.01 32.34
C THR A 876 -24.86 -7.28 31.49
N VAL A 877 -23.77 -8.02 31.67
CA VAL A 877 -23.54 -9.27 30.93
C VAL A 877 -24.01 -10.46 31.76
N GLU A 878 -24.89 -11.28 31.21
CA GLU A 878 -25.39 -12.48 31.90
C GLU A 878 -25.11 -13.76 31.10
N PRO A 879 -24.58 -14.81 31.74
CA PRO A 879 -24.45 -16.11 31.11
C PRO A 879 -25.81 -16.79 30.98
N VAL A 880 -25.98 -17.55 29.90
CA VAL A 880 -27.11 -18.47 29.67
C VAL A 880 -26.59 -19.82 29.18
N SER A 881 -27.25 -20.90 29.61
CA SER A 881 -26.89 -22.27 29.21
C SER A 881 -27.93 -22.93 28.31
N ASN A 882 -29.18 -22.46 28.37
CA ASN A 882 -30.29 -22.99 27.55
C ASN A 882 -31.24 -21.90 27.08
N LEU A 883 -32.07 -22.22 26.07
CA LEU A 883 -32.99 -21.27 25.43
C LEU A 883 -34.08 -20.75 26.39
N LEU A 884 -34.63 -21.60 27.27
CA LEU A 884 -35.70 -21.17 28.18
C LEU A 884 -35.18 -20.17 29.22
N GLU A 885 -33.96 -20.36 29.71
CA GLU A 885 -33.27 -19.40 30.59
C GLU A 885 -33.07 -18.05 29.91
N ALA A 886 -32.63 -18.06 28.63
CA ALA A 886 -32.49 -16.83 27.86
C ALA A 886 -33.84 -16.14 27.61
N ALA A 887 -34.90 -16.91 27.36
CA ALA A 887 -36.25 -16.39 27.17
C ALA A 887 -36.81 -15.74 28.46
N VAL A 888 -36.66 -16.37 29.63
CA VAL A 888 -37.08 -15.77 30.91
C VAL A 888 -36.35 -14.45 31.18
N LYS A 889 -35.07 -14.36 30.83
CA LYS A 889 -34.26 -13.14 31.02
C LYS A 889 -34.55 -12.02 30.02
N SER A 890 -35.28 -12.33 28.94
CA SER A 890 -35.56 -11.42 27.81
C SER A 890 -37.04 -11.05 27.69
N LEU A 891 -37.96 -11.89 28.16
CA LEU A 891 -39.40 -11.67 28.05
C LEU A 891 -39.92 -10.85 29.23
N ILE A 892 -40.84 -9.92 28.95
CA ILE A 892 -41.50 -9.10 29.96
C ILE A 892 -42.65 -9.91 30.57
N GLY A 893 -42.72 -9.94 31.91
CA GLY A 893 -43.84 -10.56 32.63
C GLY A 893 -43.67 -12.05 32.92
N VAL A 894 -42.46 -12.60 32.81
CA VAL A 894 -42.14 -13.99 33.18
C VAL A 894 -41.01 -14.01 34.21
N GLY A 895 -41.26 -14.58 35.38
CA GLY A 895 -40.29 -14.65 36.48
C GLY A 895 -39.58 -16.00 36.61
N SER A 896 -40.07 -17.06 35.96
CA SER A 896 -39.50 -18.42 36.08
C SER A 896 -39.69 -19.28 34.83
N VAL A 897 -38.87 -20.33 34.72
CA VAL A 897 -38.97 -21.31 33.61
C VAL A 897 -40.30 -22.08 33.69
N ASP A 898 -40.79 -22.39 34.89
CA ASP A 898 -42.06 -23.10 35.08
C ASP A 898 -43.26 -22.25 34.61
N GLU A 899 -43.21 -20.94 34.84
CA GLU A 899 -44.20 -19.99 34.34
C GLU A 899 -44.17 -19.91 32.80
N LEU A 900 -42.98 -19.83 32.19
CA LEU A 900 -42.84 -19.87 30.73
C LEU A 900 -43.37 -21.17 30.12
N LEU A 901 -43.09 -22.30 30.75
CA LEU A 901 -43.60 -23.62 30.33
C LEU A 901 -45.12 -23.68 30.45
N SER A 902 -45.70 -23.03 31.46
CA SER A 902 -47.16 -22.92 31.59
C SER A 902 -47.76 -22.14 30.41
N HIS A 903 -47.14 -21.04 29.97
CA HIS A 903 -47.57 -20.29 28.79
C HIS A 903 -47.46 -21.10 27.49
N LEU A 904 -46.33 -21.80 27.28
CA LEU A 904 -46.13 -22.65 26.10
C LEU A 904 -47.14 -23.82 26.05
N ARG A 905 -47.62 -24.28 27.22
CA ARG A 905 -48.57 -25.39 27.35
C ARG A 905 -50.04 -24.94 27.53
N ALA A 906 -50.31 -23.65 27.68
CA ALA A 906 -51.66 -23.15 27.96
C ALA A 906 -52.56 -23.18 26.71
N GLU A 907 -53.73 -23.84 26.77
CA GLU A 907 -54.59 -24.11 25.61
C GLU A 907 -55.20 -22.88 24.89
N LYS A 908 -55.04 -21.66 25.41
CA LYS A 908 -55.64 -20.47 24.77
C LYS A 908 -54.95 -20.14 23.43
N PRO A 909 -55.69 -19.86 22.36
CA PRO A 909 -55.13 -19.38 21.10
C PRO A 909 -54.51 -18.00 21.30
N VAL A 910 -53.35 -17.75 20.70
CA VAL A 910 -52.75 -16.43 20.64
C VAL A 910 -53.55 -15.62 19.62
N GLU A 911 -54.28 -14.59 20.05
CA GLU A 911 -54.90 -13.61 19.15
C GLU A 911 -53.78 -12.81 18.48
N HIS A 912 -53.39 -13.18 17.26
CA HIS A 912 -52.45 -12.40 16.45
C HIS A 912 -53.19 -11.37 15.59
N VAL A 913 -52.60 -10.18 15.54
CA VAL A 913 -52.98 -9.04 14.71
C VAL A 913 -53.02 -9.48 13.25
N LYS A 914 -54.18 -9.30 12.61
CA LYS A 914 -54.35 -9.49 11.15
C LYS A 914 -53.32 -8.62 10.43
N ALA A 915 -52.39 -9.26 9.71
CA ALA A 915 -51.54 -8.59 8.76
C ALA A 915 -52.42 -7.86 7.72
N ALA A 916 -52.19 -6.55 7.55
CA ALA A 916 -52.63 -5.84 6.36
C ALA A 916 -51.87 -6.44 5.16
N SER A 917 -52.63 -6.77 4.13
CA SER A 917 -52.24 -7.38 2.85
C SER A 917 -51.08 -6.70 2.14
#